data_AF-A0A498FIP4-F1
#
_entry.id   AF-A0A498FIP4-F1
#
_cell.length_a   1.000
_cell.length_b   1.000
_cell.length_c   1.000
_cell.angle_alpha   90.00
_cell.angle_beta   90.00
_cell.angle_gamma   90.00
#
_symmetry.space_group_name_H-M   'P 1'
#
loop_
_entity.id
_entity.type
_entity.pdbx_description
1 polymer ?
#
loop_
_entity_poly.entity_id
_entity_poly.type
_entity_poly.pdbx_seq_one_letter_code
_entity_poly.pdbx_strand_id
1 'polypeptide(L)'
;MGSCIICGTDVGGGRVCDSHQEDVVFDFRGDSPEDLVPSRFYRGVVDGYAEFGVFVDLAPGVTGLLHRSELDRRLDSLSWEPGDDVFVQVKGVRDNGNVDLAWSIRQADREFRGVLVQESSGEHLPDEDPDDDEPTTDESAETAEPTDESDDEAVEESAEGDAEPAEADAGTETAEPDDEAEGDTESADETEADTEAADESEAAEPETDDVATTGDEATPEVEADEDDAEPERVSIATLGDAVGDVVRIEGEVVGVRQTGGPTVFEVSDETGAVDVAAFVEPGVRAHPDVEVGDAVRVDGEVESHRGDIQVESEALALLDGEAAEAVRRRLAEALTDEARPEGLQPLAGDETVAELADGLLDAAEAVRRAVLESRPIVVRHPATADGYVAGAAVERAVLPLIRDEHAKSDAEYHYFTRRPLDEPVYGMDAATNDATRMLQDRDRHDEKLPLFLLVGAGSTTESADGIDLLSVYGVDAVVVDAAVADPETRDAVDTLVSPELSDVGGDETLSTGALVASLASAINGEVREDLRHLPAVSYWADAPDRYVDLARDAGYDAERVAELREAVALEAYYQSYQDKRELIADLLFSDGGNLAAHVSEQFREKLETEIQTADANVVTEAVDGVEFALLDTDGYTHRYDFPPTPLLLDDLHRRRADGEPFATVGVGTDELYVRTTADVSVRDVAERAAELAPNADIATAGVREGKIEFLSGERDAVEDAVVAAVAESF
;
A
#
# COMPACT_ATOMS: atom_id res chain seq x y z
N MET A 1 -51.32 -10.12 -23.27
CA MET A 1 -50.53 -8.88 -23.11
C MET A 1 -49.34 -9.23 -22.24
N GLY A 2 -48.13 -8.79 -22.59
CA GLY A 2 -46.92 -9.12 -21.82
C GLY A 2 -46.72 -8.14 -20.67
N SER A 3 -46.38 -8.67 -19.49
CA SER A 3 -45.92 -7.89 -18.34
C SER A 3 -44.42 -8.08 -18.13
N CYS A 4 -43.77 -7.09 -17.52
CA CYS A 4 -42.35 -7.17 -17.17
C CYS A 4 -42.13 -8.21 -16.06
N ILE A 5 -41.22 -9.16 -16.29
CA ILE A 5 -40.90 -10.24 -15.32
C ILE A 5 -40.34 -9.74 -13.98
N ILE A 6 -39.80 -8.51 -13.93
CA ILE A 6 -39.20 -7.92 -12.71
C ILE A 6 -40.21 -7.10 -11.90
N CYS A 7 -41.10 -6.33 -12.55
CA CYS A 7 -41.97 -5.35 -11.87
C CYS A 7 -43.46 -5.44 -12.24
N GLY A 8 -43.87 -6.43 -13.04
CA GLY A 8 -45.27 -6.67 -13.40
C GLY A 8 -45.95 -5.60 -14.28
N THR A 9 -45.23 -4.56 -14.71
CA THR A 9 -45.78 -3.48 -15.55
C THR A 9 -46.10 -3.99 -16.96
N ASP A 10 -47.23 -3.59 -17.54
CA ASP A 10 -47.59 -3.96 -18.92
C ASP A 10 -46.61 -3.33 -19.93
N VAL A 11 -46.10 -4.16 -20.85
CA VAL A 11 -45.09 -3.80 -21.85
C VAL A 11 -45.57 -4.11 -23.28
N GLY A 12 -46.88 -4.17 -23.51
CA GLY A 12 -47.49 -4.14 -24.85
C GLY A 12 -47.16 -5.31 -25.80
N GLY A 13 -46.41 -6.32 -25.34
CA GLY A 13 -45.97 -7.47 -26.15
C GLY A 13 -44.62 -8.07 -25.73
N GLY A 14 -43.74 -7.31 -25.08
CA GLY A 14 -42.46 -7.82 -24.57
C GLY A 14 -42.54 -8.58 -23.24
N ARG A 15 -41.38 -8.98 -22.70
CA ARG A 15 -41.23 -9.59 -21.35
C ARG A 15 -40.48 -8.70 -20.34
N VAL A 16 -39.90 -7.57 -20.78
CA VAL A 16 -39.11 -6.65 -19.93
C VAL A 16 -39.45 -5.20 -20.31
N CYS A 17 -39.55 -4.29 -19.33
CA CYS A 17 -39.72 -2.86 -19.58
C CYS A 17 -38.36 -2.15 -19.71
N ASP A 18 -38.34 -0.97 -20.32
CA ASP A 18 -37.12 -0.20 -20.61
C ASP A 18 -36.21 0.00 -19.38
N SER A 19 -36.80 0.19 -18.19
CA SER A 19 -36.06 0.38 -16.93
C SER A 19 -35.41 -0.87 -16.34
N HIS A 20 -35.70 -2.07 -16.88
CA HIS A 20 -35.17 -3.35 -16.40
C HIS A 20 -34.46 -4.16 -17.49
N GLN A 21 -34.23 -3.60 -18.69
CA GLN A 21 -33.45 -4.28 -19.76
C GLN A 21 -32.02 -4.62 -19.30
N GLU A 22 -31.47 -3.85 -18.37
CA GLU A 22 -30.12 -4.07 -17.82
C GLU A 22 -30.09 -5.09 -16.67
N ASP A 23 -31.25 -5.36 -16.05
CA ASP A 23 -31.41 -6.31 -14.93
C ASP A 23 -31.68 -7.75 -15.40
N VAL A 24 -31.74 -8.00 -16.72
CA VAL A 24 -32.07 -9.30 -17.32
C VAL A 24 -30.99 -9.72 -18.31
N VAL A 25 -30.57 -10.99 -18.24
CA VAL A 25 -29.69 -11.61 -19.23
C VAL A 25 -30.49 -12.45 -20.22
N PHE A 26 -30.04 -12.46 -21.48
CA PHE A 26 -30.66 -13.18 -22.58
C PHE A 26 -29.76 -14.34 -23.05
N ASP A 27 -30.32 -15.55 -23.08
CA ASP A 27 -29.77 -16.73 -23.77
C ASP A 27 -30.24 -16.68 -25.24
N PHE A 28 -29.33 -16.40 -26.17
CA PHE A 28 -29.68 -16.19 -27.57
C PHE A 28 -29.57 -17.51 -28.36
N ARG A 29 -30.68 -17.91 -28.99
CA ARG A 29 -30.79 -19.17 -29.75
C ARG A 29 -31.17 -18.95 -31.22
N GLY A 30 -30.95 -17.74 -31.74
CA GLY A 30 -31.16 -17.41 -33.15
C GLY A 30 -29.96 -17.75 -34.05
N ASP A 31 -30.22 -17.99 -35.34
CA ASP A 31 -29.21 -18.31 -36.36
C ASP A 31 -28.67 -17.07 -37.10
N SER A 32 -29.05 -15.85 -36.71
CA SER A 32 -28.73 -14.60 -37.42
C SER A 32 -28.26 -13.48 -36.48
N PRO A 33 -27.16 -12.78 -36.76
CA PRO A 33 -26.74 -11.61 -35.99
C PRO A 33 -27.80 -10.49 -35.99
N GLU A 34 -28.58 -10.35 -37.06
CA GLU A 34 -29.60 -9.28 -37.21
C GLU A 34 -30.76 -9.41 -36.19
N ASP A 35 -30.92 -10.56 -35.53
CA ASP A 35 -31.94 -10.79 -34.51
C ASP A 35 -31.51 -10.32 -33.12
N LEU A 36 -30.24 -9.91 -32.92
CA LEU A 36 -29.74 -9.36 -31.64
C LEU A 36 -30.27 -7.93 -31.41
N VAL A 37 -30.68 -7.66 -30.17
CA VAL A 37 -31.23 -6.34 -29.79
C VAL A 37 -30.15 -5.50 -29.09
N PRO A 38 -29.82 -4.30 -29.60
CA PRO A 38 -28.84 -3.42 -28.97
C PRO A 38 -29.19 -3.03 -27.53
N SER A 39 -28.15 -2.74 -26.74
CA SER A 39 -28.18 -2.38 -25.31
C SER A 39 -28.59 -3.50 -24.34
N ARG A 40 -28.89 -4.71 -24.82
CA ARG A 40 -29.14 -5.88 -23.97
C ARG A 40 -27.87 -6.66 -23.63
N PHE A 41 -27.96 -7.40 -22.52
CA PHE A 41 -26.91 -8.28 -22.02
C PHE A 41 -27.19 -9.73 -22.43
N TYR A 42 -26.22 -10.35 -23.09
CA TYR A 42 -26.30 -11.73 -23.55
C TYR A 42 -25.23 -12.59 -22.88
N ARG A 43 -25.57 -13.85 -22.65
CA ARG A 43 -24.59 -14.90 -22.33
C ARG A 43 -23.89 -15.32 -23.63
N GLY A 44 -22.59 -15.58 -23.56
CA GLY A 44 -21.80 -16.12 -24.65
C GLY A 44 -20.60 -16.91 -24.15
N VAL A 45 -19.86 -17.51 -25.06
CA VAL A 45 -18.67 -18.30 -24.77
C VAL A 45 -17.45 -17.69 -25.46
N VAL A 46 -16.31 -17.60 -24.78
CA VAL A 46 -15.08 -17.07 -25.36
C VAL A 46 -14.54 -18.02 -26.45
N ASP A 47 -14.46 -17.56 -27.70
CA ASP A 47 -13.87 -18.32 -28.82
C ASP A 47 -12.36 -18.09 -28.91
N GLY A 48 -11.89 -16.87 -28.68
CA GLY A 48 -10.46 -16.57 -28.70
C GLY A 48 -10.07 -15.09 -28.62
N TYR A 49 -8.76 -14.84 -28.67
CA TYR A 49 -8.15 -13.53 -28.42
C TYR A 49 -7.42 -12.97 -29.65
N ALA A 50 -7.41 -11.65 -29.75
CA ALA A 50 -6.53 -10.89 -30.63
C ALA A 50 -6.03 -9.61 -29.93
N GLU A 51 -4.95 -9.01 -30.43
CA GLU A 51 -4.31 -7.78 -29.88
C GLU A 51 -5.26 -6.56 -29.73
N PHE A 52 -6.44 -6.63 -30.35
CA PHE A 52 -7.46 -5.58 -30.34
C PHE A 52 -8.76 -5.96 -29.61
N GLY A 53 -8.96 -7.20 -29.16
CA GLY A 53 -10.21 -7.61 -28.52
C GLY A 53 -10.39 -9.11 -28.33
N VAL A 54 -11.51 -9.48 -27.70
CA VAL A 54 -11.92 -10.87 -27.43
C VAL A 54 -13.10 -11.22 -28.35
N PHE A 55 -13.05 -12.41 -28.96
CA PHE A 55 -14.17 -12.98 -29.72
C PHE A 55 -15.05 -13.81 -28.80
N VAL A 56 -16.36 -13.54 -28.82
CA VAL A 56 -17.36 -14.21 -27.98
C VAL A 56 -18.48 -14.73 -28.88
N ASP A 57 -18.70 -16.05 -28.86
CA ASP A 57 -19.80 -16.72 -29.53
C ASP A 57 -21.08 -16.57 -28.70
N LEU A 58 -22.10 -15.93 -29.27
CA LEU A 58 -23.42 -15.76 -28.65
C LEU A 58 -24.39 -16.89 -29.03
N ALA A 59 -24.25 -17.42 -30.25
CA ALA A 59 -24.98 -18.57 -30.78
C ALA A 59 -24.18 -19.22 -31.92
N PRO A 60 -24.51 -20.45 -32.36
CA PRO A 60 -23.81 -21.11 -33.47
C PRO A 60 -23.78 -20.29 -34.76
N GLY A 61 -22.64 -19.68 -35.08
CA GLY A 61 -22.46 -18.82 -36.25
C GLY A 61 -22.72 -17.32 -36.01
N VAL A 62 -22.93 -16.91 -34.75
CA VAL A 62 -23.10 -15.51 -34.33
C VAL A 62 -22.02 -15.15 -33.30
N THR A 63 -20.86 -14.73 -33.82
CA THR A 63 -19.70 -14.29 -33.03
C THR A 63 -19.65 -12.76 -32.96
N GLY A 64 -19.47 -12.20 -31.77
CA GLY A 64 -19.21 -10.78 -31.57
C GLY A 64 -17.78 -10.47 -31.15
N LEU A 65 -17.36 -9.22 -31.36
CA LEU A 65 -16.05 -8.71 -30.97
C LEU A 65 -16.19 -7.72 -29.80
N LEU A 66 -15.61 -8.08 -28.66
CA LEU A 66 -15.42 -7.20 -27.52
C LEU A 66 -14.08 -6.47 -27.68
N HIS A 67 -14.12 -5.23 -28.17
CA HIS A 67 -12.92 -4.45 -28.43
C HIS A 67 -12.24 -4.00 -27.12
N ARG A 68 -10.92 -3.95 -27.09
CA ARG A 68 -10.14 -3.60 -25.87
C ARG A 68 -10.46 -2.24 -25.24
N SER A 69 -11.05 -1.31 -25.99
CA SER A 69 -11.50 -0.01 -25.49
C SER A 69 -12.89 -0.03 -24.84
N GLU A 70 -13.57 -1.17 -24.88
CA GLU A 70 -14.89 -1.44 -24.32
C GLU A 70 -14.79 -2.37 -23.11
N LEU A 71 -13.57 -2.69 -22.68
CA LEU A 71 -13.25 -3.37 -21.43
C LEU A 71 -13.00 -2.35 -20.34
N ASP A 72 -13.53 -2.61 -19.15
CA ASP A 72 -13.26 -1.84 -17.93
C ASP A 72 -11.91 -2.20 -17.27
N ARG A 73 -11.04 -2.91 -18.00
CA ARG A 73 -9.74 -3.44 -17.57
C ARG A 73 -8.86 -3.78 -18.78
N ARG A 74 -7.55 -3.97 -18.60
CA ARG A 74 -6.64 -4.35 -19.71
C ARG A 74 -6.95 -5.75 -20.23
N LEU A 75 -6.80 -5.95 -21.56
CA LEU A 75 -7.05 -7.24 -22.21
C LEU A 75 -6.25 -8.38 -21.56
N ASP A 76 -4.98 -8.10 -21.24
CA ASP A 76 -4.02 -9.04 -20.64
C ASP A 76 -4.29 -9.33 -19.15
N SER A 77 -5.27 -8.65 -18.54
CA SER A 77 -5.71 -8.85 -17.15
C SER A 77 -7.04 -9.60 -17.01
N LEU A 78 -7.64 -10.05 -18.12
CA LEU A 78 -8.83 -10.91 -18.07
C LEU A 78 -8.43 -12.34 -17.71
N SER A 79 -9.05 -12.88 -16.67
CA SER A 79 -8.92 -14.27 -16.23
C SER A 79 -9.86 -15.21 -17.01
N TRP A 80 -10.02 -14.98 -18.31
CA TRP A 80 -10.94 -15.72 -19.18
C TRP A 80 -10.14 -16.63 -20.11
N GLU A 81 -10.51 -17.91 -20.19
CA GLU A 81 -9.94 -18.89 -21.12
C GLU A 81 -10.90 -19.17 -22.29
N PRO A 82 -10.41 -19.56 -23.48
CA PRO A 82 -11.28 -20.02 -24.57
C PRO A 82 -12.14 -21.21 -24.13
N GLY A 83 -13.46 -21.02 -24.13
CA GLY A 83 -14.45 -21.95 -23.57
C GLY A 83 -15.20 -21.43 -22.34
N ASP A 84 -14.81 -20.30 -21.75
CA ASP A 84 -15.50 -19.73 -20.59
C ASP A 84 -16.84 -19.07 -20.94
N ASP A 85 -17.84 -19.27 -20.06
CA ASP A 85 -19.11 -18.57 -20.06
C ASP A 85 -18.92 -17.12 -19.58
N VAL A 86 -19.34 -16.15 -20.41
CA VAL A 86 -19.16 -14.72 -20.16
C VAL A 86 -20.42 -13.92 -20.48
N PHE A 87 -20.55 -12.75 -19.87
CA PHE A 87 -21.68 -11.84 -20.08
C PHE A 87 -21.21 -10.57 -20.78
N VAL A 88 -21.90 -10.20 -21.87
CA VAL A 88 -21.52 -9.10 -22.75
C VAL A 88 -22.73 -8.28 -23.17
N GLN A 89 -22.58 -6.97 -23.31
CA GLN A 89 -23.62 -6.09 -23.84
C GLN A 89 -23.47 -5.96 -25.36
N VAL A 90 -24.54 -6.14 -26.13
CA VAL A 90 -24.51 -5.87 -27.58
C VAL A 90 -24.66 -4.37 -27.82
N LYS A 91 -23.63 -3.72 -28.38
CA LYS A 91 -23.73 -2.31 -28.81
C LYS A 91 -24.47 -2.16 -30.12
N GLY A 92 -24.34 -3.13 -31.03
CA GLY A 92 -25.09 -3.18 -32.27
C GLY A 92 -24.48 -4.10 -33.31
N VAL A 93 -25.20 -4.25 -34.41
CA VAL A 93 -24.83 -5.09 -35.55
C VAL A 93 -24.53 -4.18 -36.74
N ARG A 94 -23.36 -4.34 -37.36
CA ARG A 94 -22.93 -3.54 -38.50
C ARG A 94 -23.52 -4.08 -39.81
N ASP A 95 -23.60 -3.22 -40.84
CA ASP A 95 -24.08 -3.55 -42.19
C ASP A 95 -23.34 -4.73 -42.88
N ASN A 96 -22.21 -5.19 -42.33
CA ASN A 96 -21.44 -6.33 -42.80
C ASN A 96 -21.68 -7.63 -42.00
N GLY A 97 -22.60 -7.63 -41.03
CA GLY A 97 -22.92 -8.78 -40.17
C GLY A 97 -22.07 -8.92 -38.92
N ASN A 98 -21.10 -8.03 -38.67
CA ASN A 98 -20.28 -8.07 -37.46
C ASN A 98 -21.05 -7.50 -36.27
N VAL A 99 -20.99 -8.17 -35.12
CA VAL A 99 -21.56 -7.71 -33.84
C VAL A 99 -20.48 -7.00 -33.02
N ASP A 100 -20.74 -5.76 -32.61
CA ASP A 100 -19.90 -5.03 -31.65
C ASP A 100 -20.41 -5.29 -30.23
N LEU A 101 -19.50 -5.74 -29.36
CA LEU A 101 -19.77 -6.02 -27.94
C LEU A 101 -19.11 -5.00 -27.03
N ALA A 102 -19.68 -4.83 -25.83
CA ALA A 102 -19.12 -4.08 -24.73
C ALA A 102 -19.15 -4.89 -23.43
N TRP A 103 -18.30 -4.52 -22.47
CA TRP A 103 -18.18 -5.19 -21.18
C TRP A 103 -19.50 -5.14 -20.40
N SER A 104 -19.89 -6.28 -19.82
CA SER A 104 -21.01 -6.31 -18.88
C SER A 104 -20.52 -5.95 -17.48
N ILE A 105 -21.20 -4.99 -16.86
CA ILE A 105 -21.06 -4.62 -15.43
C ILE A 105 -21.39 -5.77 -14.46
N ARG A 106 -22.00 -6.85 -14.96
CA ARG A 106 -22.36 -8.07 -14.24
C ARG A 106 -21.73 -9.27 -14.95
N GLN A 107 -21.09 -10.16 -14.20
CA GLN A 107 -20.35 -11.32 -14.73
C GLN A 107 -20.77 -12.67 -14.11
N ALA A 108 -21.86 -12.70 -13.33
CA ALA A 108 -22.45 -13.96 -12.87
C ALA A 108 -23.98 -13.96 -12.98
N ASP A 109 -24.60 -15.11 -13.30
CA ASP A 109 -26.06 -15.27 -13.43
C ASP A 109 -26.83 -14.70 -12.22
N ARG A 110 -26.28 -14.85 -11.00
CA ARG A 110 -26.86 -14.36 -9.73
C ARG A 110 -26.98 -12.83 -9.61
N GLU A 111 -26.30 -12.08 -10.48
CA GLU A 111 -26.28 -10.61 -10.48
C GLU A 111 -27.39 -10.03 -11.38
N PHE A 112 -27.96 -10.87 -12.24
CA PHE A 112 -29.17 -10.58 -13.01
C PHE A 112 -30.40 -11.03 -12.22
N ARG A 113 -31.49 -10.27 -12.34
CA ARG A 113 -32.77 -10.51 -11.66
C ARG A 113 -33.73 -11.38 -12.47
N GLY A 114 -33.36 -11.73 -13.70
CA GLY A 114 -34.11 -12.63 -14.58
C GLY A 114 -33.27 -13.12 -15.76
N VAL A 115 -33.69 -14.26 -16.32
CA VAL A 115 -33.11 -14.87 -17.52
C VAL A 115 -34.24 -15.05 -18.53
N LEU A 116 -34.00 -14.73 -19.80
CA LEU A 116 -34.92 -15.00 -20.91
C LEU A 116 -34.20 -15.73 -22.04
N VAL A 117 -34.91 -16.61 -22.75
CA VAL A 117 -34.45 -17.17 -24.01
C VAL A 117 -34.97 -16.29 -25.14
N GLN A 118 -34.09 -15.89 -26.06
CA GLN A 118 -34.42 -15.10 -27.24
C GLN A 118 -34.19 -15.90 -28.52
N GLU A 119 -35.26 -16.10 -29.28
CA GLU A 119 -35.26 -16.73 -30.59
C GLU A 119 -35.73 -15.74 -31.67
N SER A 120 -35.55 -16.09 -32.96
CA SER A 120 -36.07 -15.27 -34.09
C SER A 120 -37.60 -15.19 -34.14
N SER A 121 -38.29 -16.04 -33.38
CA SER A 121 -39.74 -16.13 -33.20
C SER A 121 -40.28 -15.26 -32.04
N GLY A 122 -39.47 -14.95 -31.03
CA GLY A 122 -39.89 -14.23 -29.82
C GLY A 122 -38.97 -14.43 -28.60
N GLU A 123 -39.47 -14.00 -27.43
CA GLU A 123 -38.78 -14.11 -26.12
C GLU A 123 -39.66 -14.89 -25.13
N HIS A 124 -39.10 -15.90 -24.46
CA HIS A 124 -39.81 -16.72 -23.48
C HIS A 124 -38.94 -17.02 -22.24
N LEU A 125 -39.57 -17.46 -21.15
CA LEU A 125 -38.84 -17.94 -19.97
C LEU A 125 -38.20 -19.32 -20.27
N PRO A 126 -37.05 -19.66 -19.66
CA PRO A 126 -36.37 -20.94 -19.92
C PRO A 126 -37.21 -22.21 -19.69
N ASP A 127 -38.24 -22.13 -18.85
CA ASP A 127 -39.16 -23.23 -18.52
C ASP A 127 -40.52 -23.17 -19.28
N GLU A 128 -40.72 -22.20 -20.18
CA GLU A 128 -41.88 -22.15 -21.10
C GLU A 128 -41.56 -22.94 -22.39
N ASP A 129 -42.27 -24.05 -22.66
CA ASP A 129 -42.19 -24.77 -23.94
C ASP A 129 -42.76 -23.89 -25.08
N PRO A 130 -42.03 -23.65 -26.18
CA PRO A 130 -42.45 -22.71 -27.24
C PRO A 130 -43.61 -23.19 -28.14
N ASP A 131 -44.18 -24.38 -27.88
CA ASP A 131 -45.25 -25.00 -28.67
C ASP A 131 -46.68 -24.77 -28.11
N ASP A 132 -46.85 -24.13 -26.94
CA ASP A 132 -48.13 -24.09 -26.20
C ASP A 132 -48.96 -22.79 -26.37
N ASP A 133 -48.85 -22.14 -27.54
CA ASP A 133 -49.54 -20.87 -27.87
C ASP A 133 -50.92 -21.12 -28.54
N GLU A 134 -51.92 -21.60 -27.78
CA GLU A 134 -53.35 -21.48 -28.16
C GLU A 134 -54.05 -20.35 -27.35
N PRO A 135 -54.83 -19.46 -28.02
CA PRO A 135 -55.36 -18.26 -27.37
C PRO A 135 -56.65 -18.52 -26.59
N THR A 136 -56.66 -18.19 -25.29
CA THR A 136 -57.92 -17.98 -24.53
C THR A 136 -58.05 -16.53 -24.07
N THR A 137 -59.18 -15.93 -24.46
CA THR A 137 -59.56 -14.52 -24.26
C THR A 137 -59.93 -14.16 -22.83
N ASP A 138 -59.86 -12.86 -22.52
CA ASP A 138 -60.27 -12.19 -21.28
C ASP A 138 -61.55 -12.71 -20.61
N GLU A 139 -61.56 -12.73 -19.27
CA GLU A 139 -62.46 -11.84 -18.52
C GLU A 139 -61.91 -11.51 -17.12
N SER A 140 -62.32 -10.36 -16.58
CA SER A 140 -61.76 -9.74 -15.38
C SER A 140 -62.46 -10.19 -14.08
N ALA A 141 -61.83 -9.94 -12.92
CA ALA A 141 -62.31 -8.97 -11.91
C ALA A 141 -62.16 -9.38 -10.42
N GLU A 142 -61.96 -8.33 -9.59
CA GLU A 142 -62.35 -8.15 -8.18
C GLU A 142 -61.63 -8.92 -7.04
N THR A 143 -60.83 -8.15 -6.29
CA THR A 143 -60.79 -7.99 -4.82
C THR A 143 -61.46 -8.98 -3.85
N ALA A 144 -60.74 -9.13 -2.73
CA ALA A 144 -61.19 -9.33 -1.34
C ALA A 144 -61.18 -10.77 -0.77
N GLU A 145 -60.92 -10.79 0.55
CA GLU A 145 -60.62 -11.94 1.41
C GLU A 145 -61.82 -12.88 1.63
N PRO A 146 -61.59 -14.00 2.34
CA PRO A 146 -62.33 -14.13 3.60
C PRO A 146 -61.55 -14.73 4.79
N THR A 147 -61.93 -14.28 5.99
CA THR A 147 -61.89 -15.06 7.25
C THR A 147 -63.22 -15.87 7.39
N ASP A 148 -63.47 -16.78 8.33
CA ASP A 148 -62.88 -17.11 9.63
C ASP A 148 -62.89 -18.68 9.77
N GLU A 149 -62.84 -19.41 10.89
CA GLU A 149 -63.10 -19.15 12.31
C GLU A 149 -62.44 -20.28 13.16
N SER A 150 -62.18 -20.02 14.45
CA SER A 150 -62.13 -20.96 15.60
C SER A 150 -60.84 -21.77 15.92
N ASP A 151 -60.40 -21.88 17.17
CA ASP A 151 -60.84 -21.22 18.43
C ASP A 151 -59.69 -21.22 19.48
N ASP A 152 -59.78 -20.33 20.47
CA ASP A 152 -58.87 -20.08 21.60
C ASP A 152 -58.34 -21.29 22.41
N GLU A 153 -57.11 -21.17 22.95
CA GLU A 153 -56.88 -21.06 24.42
C GLU A 153 -55.51 -20.40 24.76
N ALA A 154 -55.57 -19.13 25.21
CA ALA A 154 -54.90 -18.55 26.40
C ALA A 154 -53.34 -18.51 26.59
N VAL A 155 -52.78 -17.28 26.52
CA VAL A 155 -51.86 -16.55 27.47
C VAL A 155 -50.84 -17.34 28.34
N GLU A 156 -49.57 -16.92 28.58
CA GLU A 156 -48.98 -15.56 28.72
C GLU A 156 -47.53 -15.45 28.16
N GLU A 157 -47.05 -14.20 28.06
CA GLU A 157 -45.82 -13.70 27.43
C GLU A 157 -44.67 -13.51 28.45
N SER A 158 -43.41 -13.79 28.06
CA SER A 158 -42.18 -13.26 28.71
C SER A 158 -40.97 -13.41 27.79
N ALA A 159 -40.12 -12.39 27.82
CA ALA A 159 -39.11 -12.01 26.84
C ALA A 159 -37.73 -12.73 26.89
N GLU A 160 -36.86 -12.28 25.97
CA GLU A 160 -35.38 -12.31 25.98
C GLU A 160 -34.63 -13.55 25.46
N GLY A 161 -33.50 -13.27 24.78
CA GLY A 161 -32.37 -14.18 24.63
C GLY A 161 -32.15 -14.77 23.23
N ASP A 162 -31.49 -14.01 22.34
CA ASP A 162 -30.70 -14.62 21.25
C ASP A 162 -29.25 -14.73 21.73
N ALA A 163 -28.64 -15.88 21.53
CA ALA A 163 -27.27 -16.19 21.93
C ALA A 163 -26.63 -17.12 20.92
N GLU A 164 -25.34 -16.91 20.66
CA GLU A 164 -24.53 -17.71 19.73
C GLU A 164 -24.53 -19.21 20.05
N PRO A 165 -24.15 -20.04 19.07
CA PRO A 165 -23.48 -21.31 19.31
C PRO A 165 -22.04 -21.31 18.76
N ALA A 166 -21.09 -21.52 19.68
CA ALA A 166 -19.69 -21.76 19.37
C ALA A 166 -19.40 -23.15 18.77
N GLU A 167 -18.14 -23.34 18.39
CA GLU A 167 -17.48 -24.56 17.88
C GLU A 167 -17.76 -25.85 18.69
N ALA A 168 -17.67 -27.01 18.02
CA ALA A 168 -17.59 -28.32 18.70
C ALA A 168 -16.73 -29.35 17.95
N ASP A 169 -15.70 -29.84 18.66
CA ASP A 169 -14.75 -30.91 18.32
C ASP A 169 -15.42 -32.26 17.99
N ALA A 170 -14.81 -33.03 17.08
CA ALA A 170 -15.08 -34.46 16.92
C ALA A 170 -13.82 -35.28 16.53
N GLY A 171 -12.93 -35.55 17.50
CA GLY A 171 -11.80 -36.46 17.33
C GLY A 171 -12.16 -37.93 17.02
N THR A 172 -11.20 -38.69 16.48
CA THR A 172 -11.22 -40.17 16.41
C THR A 172 -9.80 -40.74 16.37
N GLU A 173 -9.47 -41.65 17.30
CA GLU A 173 -8.18 -42.34 17.35
C GLU A 173 -8.09 -43.52 16.35
N THR A 174 -6.89 -43.87 15.84
CA THR A 174 -6.37 -45.26 15.93
C THR A 174 -4.90 -45.46 15.48
N ALA A 175 -4.08 -45.93 16.43
CA ALA A 175 -3.03 -46.96 16.33
C ALA A 175 -1.75 -46.81 15.45
N GLU A 176 -0.60 -46.87 16.13
CA GLU A 176 0.73 -47.27 15.61
C GLU A 176 0.86 -48.81 15.41
N PRO A 177 1.97 -49.36 14.85
CA PRO A 177 3.23 -49.54 15.61
C PRO A 177 4.58 -49.43 14.83
N ASP A 178 5.68 -49.22 15.59
CA ASP A 178 7.08 -49.71 15.50
C ASP A 178 7.67 -50.17 14.12
N ASP A 179 8.96 -49.98 13.76
CA ASP A 179 10.20 -50.07 14.56
C ASP A 179 11.50 -49.72 13.73
N GLU A 180 12.64 -49.71 14.43
CA GLU A 180 14.06 -49.84 14.02
C GLU A 180 14.87 -48.61 13.49
N ALA A 181 16.20 -48.69 13.72
CA ALA A 181 17.10 -47.56 14.00
C ALA A 181 18.55 -47.76 13.45
N GLU A 182 19.50 -46.97 13.98
CA GLU A 182 20.96 -46.91 13.69
C GLU A 182 21.31 -46.26 12.33
N GLY A 183 22.37 -45.44 12.16
CA GLY A 183 23.49 -44.95 12.98
C GLY A 183 24.44 -44.16 12.03
N ASP A 184 25.57 -43.55 12.39
CA ASP A 184 26.35 -43.47 13.64
C ASP A 184 27.49 -42.42 13.44
N THR A 185 27.85 -41.60 14.45
CA THR A 185 29.16 -40.89 14.65
C THR A 185 29.73 -39.94 13.52
N GLU A 186 30.74 -39.05 13.69
CA GLU A 186 31.74 -38.66 14.71
C GLU A 186 31.77 -37.10 14.80
N SER A 187 31.71 -36.42 15.96
CA SER A 187 32.80 -36.07 16.91
C SER A 187 33.91 -35.09 16.45
N ALA A 188 33.93 -33.91 17.12
CA ALA A 188 35.10 -33.14 17.59
C ALA A 188 36.02 -32.45 16.54
N ASP A 189 36.75 -31.38 16.83
CA ASP A 189 37.21 -30.83 18.13
C ASP A 189 37.45 -29.29 18.08
N GLU A 190 37.70 -28.72 19.25
CA GLU A 190 38.03 -27.33 19.64
C GLU A 190 39.17 -26.69 18.79
N THR A 191 39.43 -25.36 18.75
CA THR A 191 39.84 -24.52 19.90
C THR A 191 39.91 -23.01 19.55
N GLU A 192 39.94 -22.19 20.61
CA GLU A 192 40.00 -20.71 20.66
C GLU A 192 41.36 -20.07 20.27
N ALA A 193 41.32 -18.78 19.88
CA ALA A 193 42.17 -17.65 20.37
C ALA A 193 42.00 -16.44 19.40
N ASP A 194 41.49 -15.23 19.71
CA ASP A 194 41.54 -14.31 20.86
C ASP A 194 42.56 -13.13 20.70
N THR A 195 42.12 -11.93 21.11
CA THR A 195 42.82 -10.66 21.39
C THR A 195 43.47 -9.76 20.31
N GLU A 196 42.99 -8.50 20.30
CA GLU A 196 43.72 -7.20 20.36
C GLU A 196 44.62 -6.70 19.19
N ALA A 197 44.84 -5.40 18.96
CA ALA A 197 44.10 -4.16 19.29
C ALA A 197 44.81 -2.92 18.63
N ALA A 198 44.05 -1.83 18.47
CA ALA A 198 44.47 -0.41 18.54
C ALA A 198 45.29 0.29 17.43
N ASP A 199 44.94 1.58 17.33
CA ASP A 199 45.72 2.78 16.98
C ASP A 199 45.76 3.31 15.52
N GLU A 200 44.99 4.40 15.32
CA GLU A 200 45.44 5.76 14.94
C GLU A 200 46.83 5.92 14.27
N SER A 201 47.11 6.84 13.33
CA SER A 201 46.39 7.86 12.56
C SER A 201 47.49 8.65 11.77
N GLU A 202 47.16 9.82 11.19
CA GLU A 202 48.07 10.84 10.63
C GLU A 202 48.89 10.52 9.34
N ALA A 203 48.28 10.91 8.21
CA ALA A 203 48.76 11.98 7.30
C ALA A 203 50.24 12.11 6.91
N ALA A 204 50.50 12.17 5.58
CA ALA A 204 50.93 13.41 4.90
C ALA A 204 51.29 13.19 3.42
N GLU A 205 50.73 14.01 2.52
CA GLU A 205 51.36 14.32 1.22
C GLU A 205 52.65 15.15 1.47
N PRO A 206 53.64 15.24 0.55
CA PRO A 206 53.41 16.07 -0.65
C PRO A 206 54.21 15.73 -1.93
N GLU A 207 53.66 16.23 -3.04
CA GLU A 207 54.33 16.92 -4.16
C GLU A 207 55.46 16.21 -4.95
N THR A 208 55.20 16.13 -6.25
CA THR A 208 56.13 15.97 -7.38
C THR A 208 57.33 16.92 -7.36
N ASP A 209 58.47 16.46 -7.88
CA ASP A 209 59.52 17.34 -8.43
C ASP A 209 60.16 16.68 -9.67
N ASP A 210 60.60 17.50 -10.63
CA ASP A 210 60.87 17.12 -12.03
C ASP A 210 62.38 17.28 -12.38
N VAL A 211 62.75 17.04 -13.64
CA VAL A 211 64.00 17.40 -14.33
C VAL A 211 65.17 16.38 -14.28
N ALA A 212 65.08 15.43 -15.22
CA ALA A 212 66.08 15.11 -16.27
C ALA A 212 67.61 15.10 -16.01
N THR A 213 68.33 14.12 -16.58
CA THR A 213 69.40 14.34 -17.62
C THR A 213 70.21 13.06 -18.00
N THR A 214 70.03 12.60 -19.25
CA THR A 214 70.94 11.82 -20.14
C THR A 214 71.69 10.55 -19.70
N GLY A 215 71.59 9.50 -20.54
CA GLY A 215 72.58 8.40 -20.64
C GLY A 215 72.29 7.50 -21.85
N ASP A 216 73.03 7.69 -22.96
CA ASP A 216 72.89 6.95 -24.22
C ASP A 216 73.73 5.65 -24.20
N GLU A 217 73.09 4.48 -24.33
CA GLU A 217 73.69 3.26 -24.87
C GLU A 217 72.65 2.51 -25.72
N ALA A 218 73.07 1.98 -26.88
CA ALA A 218 72.17 1.54 -27.93
C ALA A 218 72.08 0.01 -28.11
N THR A 219 70.95 -0.42 -28.67
CA THR A 219 70.61 -1.74 -29.25
C THR A 219 70.35 -2.92 -28.29
N PRO A 220 69.43 -3.85 -28.64
CA PRO A 220 68.70 -3.97 -29.91
C PRO A 220 67.27 -3.42 -29.88
N GLU A 221 66.75 -3.14 -31.07
CA GLU A 221 65.31 -3.14 -31.34
C GLU A 221 64.79 -4.56 -31.02
N VAL A 222 63.99 -4.67 -29.96
CA VAL A 222 62.97 -5.71 -29.85
C VAL A 222 61.70 -5.00 -30.28
N GLU A 223 61.18 -5.34 -31.46
CA GLU A 223 59.77 -5.11 -31.72
C GLU A 223 59.04 -6.02 -30.73
N ALA A 224 58.61 -5.43 -29.61
CA ALA A 224 57.51 -5.97 -28.85
C ALA A 224 56.27 -5.65 -29.68
N ASP A 225 55.53 -6.69 -30.07
CA ASP A 225 54.25 -6.52 -30.73
C ASP A 225 53.37 -5.59 -29.86
N GLU A 226 52.93 -4.45 -30.42
CA GLU A 226 52.11 -3.45 -29.70
C GLU A 226 50.63 -3.90 -29.57
N ASP A 227 50.32 -5.14 -29.99
CA ASP A 227 48.98 -5.68 -30.24
C ASP A 227 48.41 -6.59 -29.12
N ASP A 228 49.01 -6.59 -27.91
CA ASP A 228 48.60 -7.47 -26.78
C ASP A 228 48.47 -6.72 -25.43
N ALA A 229 48.25 -5.40 -25.48
CA ALA A 229 47.81 -4.63 -24.32
C ALA A 229 46.29 -4.74 -24.18
N GLU A 230 45.81 -5.35 -23.09
CA GLU A 230 44.37 -5.41 -22.82
C GLU A 230 43.76 -4.00 -22.77
N PRO A 231 42.64 -3.73 -23.48
CA PRO A 231 42.02 -2.41 -23.48
C PRO A 231 41.64 -1.98 -22.07
N GLU A 232 41.97 -0.73 -21.72
CA GLU A 232 41.62 -0.13 -20.43
C GLU A 232 40.10 0.11 -20.37
N ARG A 233 39.49 -0.09 -19.20
CA ARG A 233 38.05 0.08 -19.04
C ARG A 233 37.67 1.55 -19.18
N VAL A 234 36.67 1.83 -20.01
CA VAL A 234 35.98 3.12 -20.11
C VAL A 234 34.56 3.01 -19.54
N SER A 235 33.94 4.15 -19.24
CA SER A 235 32.52 4.20 -18.84
C SER A 235 31.62 4.61 -20.00
N ILE A 236 30.36 4.14 -19.98
CA ILE A 236 29.40 4.31 -21.08
C ILE A 236 29.18 5.78 -21.46
N ALA A 237 29.11 6.69 -20.48
CA ALA A 237 28.96 8.12 -20.73
C ALA A 237 30.12 8.74 -21.53
N THR A 238 31.30 8.11 -21.57
CA THR A 238 32.48 8.60 -22.31
C THR A 238 32.58 8.06 -23.75
N LEU A 239 31.76 7.07 -24.13
CA LEU A 239 31.83 6.42 -25.44
C LEU A 239 31.61 7.40 -26.61
N GLY A 240 30.86 8.48 -26.41
CA GLY A 240 30.65 9.52 -27.42
C GLY A 240 31.94 10.23 -27.88
N ASP A 241 33.00 10.23 -27.06
CA ASP A 241 34.32 10.79 -27.40
C ASP A 241 35.27 9.75 -28.03
N ALA A 242 34.91 8.45 -28.01
CA ALA A 242 35.73 7.32 -28.44
C ALA A 242 35.21 6.62 -29.72
N VAL A 243 34.39 7.30 -30.53
CA VAL A 243 33.78 6.72 -31.74
C VAL A 243 34.83 6.37 -32.80
N GLY A 244 34.93 5.08 -33.13
CA GLY A 244 35.92 4.48 -34.02
C GLY A 244 37.15 3.90 -33.31
N ASP A 245 37.17 3.91 -31.97
CA ASP A 245 38.17 3.24 -31.15
C ASP A 245 37.60 1.93 -30.57
N VAL A 246 38.48 0.95 -30.29
CA VAL A 246 38.13 -0.29 -29.58
C VAL A 246 38.27 -0.07 -28.08
N VAL A 247 37.22 -0.41 -27.33
CA VAL A 247 37.12 -0.11 -25.89
C VAL A 247 36.68 -1.35 -25.11
N ARG A 248 36.96 -1.33 -23.79
CA ARG A 248 36.44 -2.29 -22.81
C ARG A 248 35.39 -1.62 -21.94
N ILE A 249 34.19 -2.18 -21.86
CA ILE A 249 33.16 -1.81 -20.88
C ILE A 249 32.83 -3.00 -19.98
N GLU A 250 32.37 -2.71 -18.76
CA GLU A 250 31.86 -3.70 -17.82
C GLU A 250 30.59 -3.17 -17.17
N GLY A 251 29.52 -3.96 -17.20
CA GLY A 251 28.18 -3.57 -16.78
C GLY A 251 27.24 -4.77 -16.64
N GLU A 252 25.98 -4.50 -16.32
CA GLU A 252 24.91 -5.50 -16.22
C GLU A 252 24.06 -5.49 -17.49
N VAL A 253 23.64 -6.67 -17.97
CA VAL A 253 22.71 -6.80 -19.10
C VAL A 253 21.30 -6.48 -18.62
N VAL A 254 20.76 -5.33 -19.00
CA VAL A 254 19.40 -4.88 -18.66
C VAL A 254 18.35 -5.27 -19.72
N GLY A 255 18.79 -5.69 -20.91
CA GLY A 255 17.89 -6.11 -21.98
C GLY A 255 18.56 -6.98 -23.05
N VAL A 256 17.80 -7.89 -23.66
CA VAL A 256 18.28 -8.75 -24.77
C VAL A 256 17.26 -8.74 -25.91
N ARG A 257 17.66 -8.23 -27.08
CA ARG A 257 16.81 -8.05 -28.27
C ARG A 257 17.41 -8.81 -29.46
N GLN A 258 16.80 -9.96 -29.83
CA GLN A 258 17.20 -10.70 -31.02
C GLN A 258 16.68 -10.00 -32.29
N THR A 259 17.59 -9.57 -33.16
CA THR A 259 17.22 -9.01 -34.48
C THR A 259 17.37 -10.07 -35.58
N GLY A 260 16.98 -9.71 -36.82
CA GLY A 260 17.26 -10.53 -38.01
C GLY A 260 18.74 -10.53 -38.45
N GLY A 261 19.59 -9.75 -37.77
CA GLY A 261 21.05 -9.73 -37.93
C GLY A 261 21.73 -10.09 -36.60
N PRO A 262 22.40 -9.15 -35.91
CA PRO A 262 23.02 -9.39 -34.60
C PRO A 262 21.99 -9.58 -33.48
N THR A 263 22.45 -10.18 -32.38
CA THR A 263 21.79 -10.06 -31.07
C THR A 263 22.23 -8.74 -30.47
N VAL A 264 21.28 -7.93 -30.00
CA VAL A 264 21.57 -6.68 -29.29
C VAL A 264 21.38 -6.92 -27.80
N PHE A 265 22.43 -6.69 -27.02
CA PHE A 265 22.42 -6.67 -25.57
C PHE A 265 22.41 -5.21 -25.13
N GLU A 266 21.49 -4.83 -24.27
CA GLU A 266 21.47 -3.51 -23.64
C GLU A 266 22.24 -3.65 -22.33
N VAL A 267 23.40 -2.99 -22.23
CA VAL A 267 24.33 -3.11 -21.09
C VAL A 267 24.39 -1.78 -20.37
N SER A 268 24.19 -1.80 -19.04
CA SER A 268 24.26 -0.62 -18.18
C SER A 268 25.48 -0.68 -17.25
N ASP A 269 26.18 0.44 -17.11
CA ASP A 269 27.22 0.66 -16.11
C ASP A 269 26.82 1.79 -15.16
N GLU A 270 27.72 2.19 -14.27
CA GLU A 270 27.49 3.27 -13.29
C GLU A 270 27.29 4.68 -13.90
N THR A 271 27.27 4.83 -15.23
CA THR A 271 27.13 6.10 -15.95
C THR A 271 26.03 6.13 -17.01
N GLY A 272 25.37 4.99 -17.28
CA GLY A 272 24.26 4.89 -18.24
C GLY A 272 24.23 3.53 -18.96
N ALA A 273 23.38 3.43 -19.99
CA ALA A 273 23.20 2.22 -20.80
C ALA A 273 23.58 2.41 -22.28
N VAL A 274 24.05 1.34 -22.92
CA VAL A 274 24.38 1.30 -24.35
C VAL A 274 23.90 0.01 -25.02
N ASP A 275 23.47 0.10 -26.28
CA ASP A 275 23.21 -1.06 -27.13
C ASP A 275 24.56 -1.68 -27.59
N VAL A 276 24.77 -2.95 -27.31
CA VAL A 276 25.92 -3.78 -27.70
C VAL A 276 25.45 -4.80 -28.75
N ALA A 277 25.94 -4.69 -29.99
CA ALA A 277 25.63 -5.67 -31.04
C ALA A 277 26.68 -6.78 -31.09
N ALA A 278 26.26 -8.02 -30.83
CA ALA A 278 27.06 -9.21 -31.04
C ALA A 278 26.57 -9.98 -32.27
N PHE A 279 27.46 -10.24 -33.23
CA PHE A 279 27.13 -10.95 -34.48
C PHE A 279 27.90 -12.26 -34.61
N VAL A 280 27.17 -13.35 -34.91
CA VAL A 280 27.76 -14.67 -35.21
C VAL A 280 27.34 -15.14 -36.60
N GLU A 281 26.05 -15.43 -36.79
CA GLU A 281 25.45 -15.75 -38.09
C GLU A 281 24.02 -15.19 -38.16
N PRO A 282 23.47 -14.88 -39.35
CA PRO A 282 22.13 -14.30 -39.47
C PRO A 282 21.04 -15.19 -38.88
N GLY A 283 20.34 -14.69 -37.85
CA GLY A 283 19.27 -15.40 -37.16
C GLY A 283 19.73 -16.41 -36.10
N VAL A 284 21.02 -16.39 -35.72
CA VAL A 284 21.56 -17.15 -34.58
C VAL A 284 21.75 -16.18 -33.40
N ARG A 285 21.32 -16.59 -32.19
CA ARG A 285 21.59 -15.83 -30.95
C ARG A 285 23.08 -15.92 -30.61
N ALA A 286 23.75 -14.78 -30.58
CA ALA A 286 25.08 -14.66 -29.99
C ALA A 286 24.96 -14.80 -28.46
N HIS A 287 25.97 -15.38 -27.79
CA HIS A 287 26.02 -15.56 -26.34
C HIS A 287 24.69 -16.06 -25.73
N PRO A 288 24.27 -17.30 -26.05
CA PRO A 288 22.98 -17.84 -25.59
C PRO A 288 22.90 -18.04 -24.08
N ASP A 289 24.06 -18.19 -23.42
CA ASP A 289 24.21 -18.38 -21.98
C ASP A 289 24.22 -17.05 -21.19
N VAL A 290 23.99 -15.90 -21.86
CA VAL A 290 23.91 -14.57 -21.24
C VAL A 290 22.46 -14.09 -21.26
N GLU A 291 21.92 -13.80 -20.08
CA GLU A 291 20.55 -13.40 -19.82
C GLU A 291 20.48 -11.98 -19.19
N VAL A 292 19.28 -11.52 -18.82
CA VAL A 292 19.10 -10.23 -18.14
C VAL A 292 19.48 -10.38 -16.66
N GLY A 293 20.21 -9.41 -16.11
CA GLY A 293 20.80 -9.46 -14.76
C GLY A 293 22.24 -10.02 -14.70
N ASP A 294 22.79 -10.45 -15.83
CA ASP A 294 24.17 -10.94 -15.91
C ASP A 294 25.17 -9.79 -15.93
N ALA A 295 26.22 -9.90 -15.10
CA ALA A 295 27.38 -9.03 -15.17
C ALA A 295 28.29 -9.48 -16.33
N VAL A 296 28.61 -8.55 -17.24
CA VAL A 296 29.39 -8.85 -18.44
C VAL A 296 30.55 -7.88 -18.62
N ARG A 297 31.59 -8.36 -19.29
CA ARG A 297 32.65 -7.54 -19.90
C ARG A 297 32.51 -7.62 -21.41
N VAL A 298 32.53 -6.47 -22.06
CA VAL A 298 32.47 -6.35 -23.53
C VAL A 298 33.71 -5.62 -24.01
N ASP A 299 34.42 -6.23 -24.95
CA ASP A 299 35.46 -5.61 -25.75
C ASP A 299 34.90 -5.40 -27.17
N GLY A 300 34.93 -4.18 -27.70
CA GLY A 300 34.31 -3.87 -29.00
C GLY A 300 34.60 -2.47 -29.55
N GLU A 301 34.33 -2.26 -30.85
CA GLU A 301 34.49 -0.97 -31.53
C GLU A 301 33.25 -0.08 -31.28
N VAL A 302 33.47 1.19 -30.93
CA VAL A 302 32.38 2.14 -30.72
C VAL A 302 31.94 2.75 -32.05
N GLU A 303 30.71 2.45 -32.48
CA GLU A 303 30.09 3.05 -33.66
C GLU A 303 28.99 4.08 -33.30
N SER A 304 28.59 4.89 -34.29
CA SER A 304 27.37 5.70 -34.21
C SER A 304 26.32 5.19 -35.19
N HIS A 305 25.26 4.59 -34.68
CA HIS A 305 24.15 4.08 -35.47
C HIS A 305 22.96 5.05 -35.42
N ARG A 306 22.59 5.65 -36.57
CA ARG A 306 21.47 6.60 -36.73
C ARG A 306 21.53 7.90 -35.92
N GLY A 307 22.59 8.12 -35.16
CA GLY A 307 22.78 9.27 -34.27
C GLY A 307 23.01 8.87 -32.81
N ASP A 308 22.71 7.62 -32.48
CA ASP A 308 22.91 7.03 -31.16
C ASP A 308 24.28 6.31 -31.11
N ILE A 309 24.82 6.08 -29.91
CA ILE A 309 26.09 5.35 -29.71
C ILE A 309 25.79 3.86 -29.56
N GLN A 310 26.63 3.01 -30.16
CA GLN A 310 26.51 1.56 -30.15
C GLN A 310 27.91 0.93 -30.06
N VAL A 311 28.04 -0.21 -29.39
CA VAL A 311 29.30 -0.99 -29.40
C VAL A 311 29.12 -2.24 -30.27
N GLU A 312 29.94 -2.41 -31.31
CA GLU A 312 30.04 -3.70 -32.02
C GLU A 312 30.99 -4.63 -31.24
N SER A 313 30.42 -5.65 -30.61
CA SER A 313 31.14 -6.59 -29.73
C SER A 313 32.07 -7.50 -30.53
N GLU A 314 33.38 -7.37 -30.29
CA GLU A 314 34.37 -8.35 -30.72
C GLU A 314 34.42 -9.55 -29.76
N ALA A 315 34.31 -9.29 -28.45
CA ALA A 315 34.23 -10.29 -27.41
C ALA A 315 33.27 -9.87 -26.29
N LEU A 316 32.40 -10.79 -25.87
CA LEU A 316 31.55 -10.63 -24.69
C LEU A 316 31.78 -11.82 -23.75
N ALA A 317 32.14 -11.52 -22.50
CA ALA A 317 32.41 -12.50 -21.47
C ALA A 317 31.47 -12.30 -20.27
N LEU A 318 30.83 -13.38 -19.83
CA LEU A 318 30.15 -13.43 -18.54
C LEU A 318 31.19 -13.27 -17.42
N LEU A 319 30.87 -12.47 -16.41
CA LEU A 319 31.69 -12.28 -15.21
C LEU A 319 31.11 -13.11 -14.07
N ASP A 320 32.00 -13.77 -13.32
CA ASP A 320 31.68 -14.59 -12.15
C ASP A 320 32.45 -14.10 -10.91
N GLY A 321 31.93 -14.43 -9.72
CA GLY A 321 32.60 -14.17 -8.43
C GLY A 321 32.95 -12.69 -8.20
N GLU A 322 34.15 -12.43 -7.68
CA GLU A 322 34.65 -11.09 -7.33
C GLU A 322 34.52 -10.06 -8.47
N ALA A 323 34.66 -10.48 -9.74
CA ALA A 323 34.54 -9.59 -10.88
C ALA A 323 33.08 -9.15 -11.12
N ALA A 324 32.12 -10.06 -10.96
CA ALA A 324 30.69 -9.76 -11.04
C ALA A 324 30.24 -8.89 -9.85
N GLU A 325 30.71 -9.21 -8.64
CA GLU A 325 30.46 -8.41 -7.44
C GLU A 325 31.03 -6.99 -7.56
N ALA A 326 32.20 -6.81 -8.18
CA ALA A 326 32.76 -5.49 -8.44
C ALA A 326 31.88 -4.64 -9.38
N VAL A 327 31.28 -5.24 -10.42
CA VAL A 327 30.33 -4.56 -11.31
C VAL A 327 29.06 -4.17 -10.55
N ARG A 328 28.42 -5.13 -9.87
CA ARG A 328 27.18 -4.89 -9.11
C ARG A 328 27.38 -3.85 -8.00
N ARG A 329 28.54 -3.83 -7.34
CA ARG A 329 28.88 -2.82 -6.35
C ARG A 329 28.98 -1.42 -6.97
N ARG A 330 29.65 -1.23 -8.11
CA ARG A 330 29.70 0.09 -8.79
C ARG A 330 28.31 0.59 -9.16
N LEU A 331 27.45 -0.30 -9.69
CA LEU A 331 26.06 0.01 -10.01
C LEU A 331 25.28 0.43 -8.76
N ALA A 332 25.39 -0.33 -7.66
CA ALA A 332 24.73 -0.01 -6.40
C ALA A 332 25.26 1.28 -5.75
N GLU A 333 26.56 1.55 -5.83
CA GLU A 333 27.20 2.79 -5.34
C GLU A 333 26.69 4.01 -6.10
N ALA A 334 26.67 3.98 -7.44
CA ALA A 334 26.18 5.10 -8.25
C ALA A 334 24.66 5.32 -8.12
N LEU A 335 23.88 4.25 -8.03
CA LEU A 335 22.45 4.32 -7.71
C LEU A 335 22.20 4.95 -6.33
N THR A 336 23.07 4.66 -5.35
CA THR A 336 23.02 5.27 -4.02
C THR A 336 23.35 6.76 -4.09
N ASP A 337 24.42 7.14 -4.80
CA ASP A 337 24.79 8.54 -5.03
C ASP A 337 23.69 9.34 -5.76
N GLU A 338 22.95 8.73 -6.69
CA GLU A 338 21.81 9.35 -7.39
C GLU A 338 20.54 9.46 -6.51
N ALA A 339 20.26 8.41 -5.72
CA ALA A 339 19.14 8.37 -4.78
C ALA A 339 19.33 9.34 -3.60
N ARG A 340 20.56 9.69 -3.25
CA ARG A 340 20.88 10.55 -2.11
C ARG A 340 20.37 11.99 -2.30
N PRO A 341 19.56 12.54 -1.38
CA PRO A 341 19.10 13.93 -1.48
C PRO A 341 20.25 14.94 -1.33
N GLU A 342 20.12 16.12 -1.93
CA GLU A 342 21.10 17.21 -1.78
C GLU A 342 21.26 17.73 -0.33
N GLY A 343 20.25 17.47 0.52
CA GLY A 343 20.22 17.84 1.93
C GLY A 343 18.80 18.15 2.42
N LEU A 344 18.59 18.10 3.74
CA LEU A 344 17.31 18.45 4.36
C LEU A 344 17.28 19.95 4.69
N GLN A 345 16.16 20.59 4.39
CA GLN A 345 15.78 21.87 4.98
C GLN A 345 14.49 21.66 5.78
N PRO A 346 14.51 21.60 7.13
CA PRO A 346 13.29 21.42 7.91
C PRO A 346 12.20 22.44 7.55
N LEU A 347 10.93 22.03 7.55
CA LEU A 347 9.84 22.98 7.39
C LEU A 347 9.79 23.93 8.60
N ALA A 348 9.52 25.21 8.34
CA ALA A 348 9.59 26.31 9.31
C ALA A 348 10.95 26.51 10.04
N GLY A 349 12.01 25.77 9.67
CA GLY A 349 13.30 25.81 10.38
C GLY A 349 13.25 25.17 11.77
N ASP A 350 12.43 24.14 11.95
CA ASP A 350 12.31 23.38 13.19
C ASP A 350 13.66 22.74 13.63
N GLU A 351 14.06 22.99 14.87
CA GLU A 351 15.35 22.54 15.41
C GLU A 351 15.34 21.03 15.76
N THR A 352 14.24 20.49 16.28
CA THR A 352 14.10 19.05 16.59
C THR A 352 14.10 18.20 15.31
N VAL A 353 13.46 18.69 14.25
CA VAL A 353 13.55 18.06 12.91
C VAL A 353 14.96 18.20 12.32
N ALA A 354 15.71 19.27 12.65
CA ALA A 354 17.10 19.42 12.22
C ALA A 354 18.04 18.44 12.94
N GLU A 355 17.76 18.06 14.19
CA GLU A 355 18.50 17.04 14.94
C GLU A 355 18.30 15.63 14.32
N LEU A 356 17.12 15.37 13.75
CA LEU A 356 16.80 14.13 13.02
C LEU A 356 17.23 14.13 11.55
N ALA A 357 17.98 15.13 11.09
CA ALA A 357 18.24 15.36 9.66
C ALA A 357 18.96 14.22 8.94
N ASP A 358 19.94 13.58 9.59
CA ASP A 358 20.71 12.48 8.98
C ASP A 358 19.82 11.26 8.71
N GLY A 359 19.05 10.80 9.71
CA GLY A 359 18.11 9.70 9.53
C GLY A 359 16.98 10.02 8.53
N LEU A 360 16.52 11.28 8.48
CA LEU A 360 15.56 11.74 7.46
C LEU A 360 16.15 11.70 6.04
N LEU A 361 17.46 11.93 5.89
CA LEU A 361 18.14 11.81 4.61
C LEU A 361 18.29 10.34 4.19
N ASP A 362 18.65 9.45 5.11
CA ASP A 362 18.76 8.01 4.86
C ASP A 362 17.38 7.41 4.49
N ALA A 363 16.31 7.82 5.18
CA ALA A 363 14.94 7.43 4.85
C ALA A 363 14.48 7.98 3.47
N ALA A 364 14.86 9.21 3.13
CA ALA A 364 14.56 9.79 1.82
C ALA A 364 15.37 9.13 0.68
N GLU A 365 16.62 8.77 0.94
CA GLU A 365 17.49 8.00 0.04
C GLU A 365 16.89 6.62 -0.25
N ALA A 366 16.46 5.88 0.78
CA ALA A 366 15.79 4.58 0.63
C ALA A 366 14.53 4.68 -0.25
N VAL A 367 13.69 5.71 -0.05
CA VAL A 367 12.48 5.95 -0.85
C VAL A 367 12.82 6.33 -2.29
N ARG A 368 13.78 7.24 -2.53
CA ARG A 368 14.21 7.62 -3.90
C ARG A 368 14.84 6.44 -4.63
N ARG A 369 15.65 5.64 -3.94
CA ARG A 369 16.25 4.41 -4.46
C ARG A 369 15.19 3.39 -4.87
N ALA A 370 14.13 3.20 -4.08
CA ALA A 370 13.04 2.30 -4.44
C ALA A 370 12.36 2.71 -5.76
N VAL A 371 12.16 4.02 -6.00
CA VAL A 371 11.66 4.52 -7.30
C VAL A 371 12.60 4.15 -8.45
N LEU A 372 13.90 4.48 -8.33
CA LEU A 372 14.90 4.18 -9.36
C LEU A 372 15.04 2.67 -9.64
N GLU A 373 14.95 1.83 -8.60
CA GLU A 373 14.97 0.38 -8.72
C GLU A 373 13.68 -0.22 -9.30
N SER A 374 12.62 0.57 -9.56
CA SER A 374 11.26 0.06 -9.85
C SER A 374 10.75 -0.90 -8.77
N ARG A 375 11.08 -0.63 -7.50
CA ARG A 375 10.63 -1.36 -6.31
C ARG A 375 9.36 -0.69 -5.79
N PRO A 376 8.22 -1.39 -5.67
CA PRO A 376 6.99 -0.78 -5.15
C PRO A 376 7.17 -0.23 -3.73
N ILE A 377 6.52 0.87 -3.40
CA ILE A 377 6.58 1.51 -2.09
C ILE A 377 5.21 1.37 -1.41
N VAL A 378 5.20 0.78 -0.21
CA VAL A 378 3.99 0.63 0.61
C VAL A 378 4.11 1.53 1.85
N VAL A 379 3.30 2.59 1.90
CA VAL A 379 3.28 3.52 3.04
C VAL A 379 2.19 3.10 4.03
N ARG A 380 2.58 2.74 5.24
CA ARG A 380 1.67 2.46 6.37
C ARG A 380 1.59 3.66 7.30
N HIS A 381 0.39 4.03 7.73
CA HIS A 381 0.17 5.12 8.69
C HIS A 381 -1.08 4.87 9.53
N PRO A 382 -1.20 5.40 10.76
CA PRO A 382 -2.43 5.36 11.53
C PRO A 382 -3.61 6.01 10.78
N ALA A 383 -4.83 5.51 10.96
CA ALA A 383 -6.05 6.08 10.41
C ALA A 383 -6.52 7.35 11.17
N THR A 384 -5.60 8.27 11.43
CA THR A 384 -5.80 9.54 12.13
C THR A 384 -5.53 10.72 11.21
N ALA A 385 -5.95 11.94 11.58
CA ALA A 385 -5.63 13.14 10.81
C ALA A 385 -4.12 13.33 10.60
N ASP A 386 -3.31 13.10 11.64
CA ASP A 386 -1.85 13.21 11.58
C ASP A 386 -1.24 12.14 10.65
N GLY A 387 -1.69 10.88 10.77
CA GLY A 387 -1.22 9.79 9.91
C GLY A 387 -1.58 9.97 8.43
N TYR A 388 -2.81 10.42 8.13
CA TYR A 388 -3.22 10.73 6.76
C TYR A 388 -2.46 11.94 6.19
N VAL A 389 -2.17 12.97 6.99
CA VAL A 389 -1.33 14.11 6.57
C VAL A 389 0.11 13.65 6.27
N ALA A 390 0.70 12.82 7.13
CA ALA A 390 2.02 12.23 6.93
C ALA A 390 2.07 11.39 5.63
N GLY A 391 1.14 10.45 5.46
CA GLY A 391 1.06 9.59 4.28
C GLY A 391 0.82 10.38 2.98
N ALA A 392 -0.04 11.40 3.01
CA ALA A 392 -0.30 12.26 1.87
C ALA A 392 0.89 13.16 1.50
N ALA A 393 1.72 13.56 2.48
CA ALA A 393 2.96 14.29 2.21
C ALA A 393 3.97 13.43 1.42
N VAL A 394 4.18 12.17 1.84
CA VAL A 394 5.04 11.22 1.11
C VAL A 394 4.49 10.97 -0.30
N GLU A 395 3.20 10.68 -0.41
CA GLU A 395 2.51 10.47 -1.69
C GLU A 395 2.69 11.67 -2.63
N ARG A 396 2.56 12.91 -2.12
CA ARG A 396 2.79 14.14 -2.89
C ARG A 396 4.22 14.23 -3.44
N ALA A 397 5.22 13.82 -2.65
CA ALA A 397 6.63 13.87 -3.04
C ALA A 397 7.06 12.75 -4.00
N VAL A 398 6.57 11.54 -3.78
CA VAL A 398 6.99 10.32 -4.50
C VAL A 398 6.32 10.18 -5.88
N LEU A 399 5.03 10.49 -6.00
CA LEU A 399 4.30 10.30 -7.26
C LEU A 399 4.90 11.06 -8.47
N PRO A 400 5.39 12.32 -8.35
CA PRO A 400 6.14 12.96 -9.44
C PRO A 400 7.36 12.16 -9.89
N LEU A 401 8.19 11.66 -8.96
CA LEU A 401 9.39 10.89 -9.28
C LEU A 401 9.04 9.60 -10.05
N ILE A 402 7.99 8.90 -9.61
CA ILE A 402 7.46 7.69 -10.29
C ILE A 402 6.98 8.00 -11.72
N ARG A 403 6.38 9.16 -11.97
CA ARG A 403 5.94 9.57 -13.31
C ARG A 403 7.10 9.93 -14.23
N ASP A 404 8.15 10.54 -13.69
CA ASP A 404 9.32 10.95 -14.45
C ASP A 404 10.21 9.73 -14.79
N GLU A 405 10.33 8.78 -13.88
CA GLU A 405 11.07 7.52 -14.07
C GLU A 405 10.33 6.52 -14.99
N HIS A 406 8.99 6.41 -14.87
CA HIS A 406 8.23 5.38 -15.58
C HIS A 406 7.28 5.93 -16.64
N ALA A 407 7.60 5.67 -17.91
CA ALA A 407 6.79 6.06 -19.07
C ALA A 407 5.37 5.42 -19.16
N LYS A 408 5.00 4.52 -18.23
CA LYS A 408 3.66 3.90 -18.18
C LYS A 408 2.71 4.79 -17.38
N SER A 409 1.59 5.18 -17.98
CA SER A 409 0.59 6.09 -17.37
C SER A 409 -0.10 5.55 -16.10
N ASP A 410 0.09 4.28 -15.77
CA ASP A 410 -0.46 3.61 -14.59
C ASP A 410 0.62 3.22 -13.56
N ALA A 411 1.89 3.60 -13.76
CA ALA A 411 3.01 3.30 -12.85
C ALA A 411 2.72 3.70 -11.39
N GLU A 412 2.02 4.82 -11.18
CA GLU A 412 1.58 5.35 -9.88
C GLU A 412 0.66 4.43 -9.07
N TYR A 413 0.02 3.45 -9.70
CA TYR A 413 -0.87 2.49 -9.06
C TYR A 413 -0.16 1.18 -8.71
N HIS A 414 0.93 0.85 -9.40
CA HIS A 414 1.74 -0.35 -9.13
C HIS A 414 2.87 -0.03 -8.14
N TYR A 415 3.61 1.06 -8.36
CA TYR A 415 4.80 1.35 -7.57
C TYR A 415 4.58 2.21 -6.31
N PHE A 416 3.35 2.69 -6.06
CA PHE A 416 3.02 3.39 -4.82
C PHE A 416 1.63 3.02 -4.31
N THR A 417 1.58 2.45 -3.11
CA THR A 417 0.33 2.21 -2.39
C THR A 417 0.42 2.74 -0.97
N ARG A 418 -0.53 3.57 -0.56
CA ARG A 418 -0.74 3.92 0.84
C ARG A 418 -1.76 2.97 1.45
N ARG A 419 -1.54 2.47 2.66
CA ARG A 419 -2.44 1.52 3.34
C ARG A 419 -2.56 1.93 4.81
N PRO A 420 -3.65 2.58 5.24
CA PRO A 420 -3.83 2.94 6.64
C PRO A 420 -3.81 1.71 7.57
N LEU A 421 -3.54 1.96 8.85
CA LEU A 421 -3.65 1.03 9.97
C LEU A 421 -4.78 1.52 10.88
N ASP A 422 -5.63 0.63 11.35
CA ASP A 422 -6.75 1.01 12.23
C ASP A 422 -6.27 1.54 13.58
N GLU A 423 -5.20 0.93 14.12
CA GLU A 423 -4.45 1.37 15.31
C GLU A 423 -3.03 1.81 14.92
N PRO A 424 -2.32 2.62 15.72
CA PRO A 424 -0.98 3.14 15.38
C PRO A 424 0.16 2.13 15.64
N VAL A 425 -0.12 0.84 15.42
CA VAL A 425 0.77 -0.31 15.67
C VAL A 425 0.84 -1.15 14.39
N TYR A 426 2.04 -1.57 13.99
CA TYR A 426 2.21 -2.49 12.85
C TYR A 426 2.16 -3.95 13.32
N GLY A 427 0.99 -4.37 13.78
CA GLY A 427 0.76 -5.71 14.32
C GLY A 427 0.71 -6.83 13.28
N MET A 428 0.65 -8.07 13.78
CA MET A 428 0.70 -9.29 12.97
C MET A 428 -0.39 -9.39 11.89
N ASP A 429 -1.59 -8.84 12.11
CA ASP A 429 -2.66 -8.84 11.09
C ASP A 429 -2.30 -7.95 9.89
N ALA A 430 -1.72 -6.78 10.13
CA ALA A 430 -1.27 -5.87 9.08
C ALA A 430 -0.10 -6.49 8.30
N ALA A 431 0.89 -7.04 9.02
CA ALA A 431 2.06 -7.70 8.44
C ALA A 431 1.69 -8.95 7.63
N THR A 432 0.78 -9.79 8.13
CA THR A 432 0.32 -10.99 7.41
C THR A 432 -0.47 -10.62 6.16
N ASN A 433 -1.28 -9.55 6.20
CA ASN A 433 -1.99 -9.05 5.01
C ASN A 433 -1.01 -8.53 3.95
N ASP A 434 -0.01 -7.77 4.36
CA ASP A 434 1.03 -7.24 3.48
C ASP A 434 1.90 -8.34 2.86
N ALA A 435 2.38 -9.29 3.67
CA ALA A 435 3.13 -10.44 3.20
C ALA A 435 2.33 -11.27 2.20
N THR A 436 1.03 -11.49 2.47
CA THR A 436 0.13 -12.18 1.53
C THR A 436 0.01 -11.45 0.20
N ARG A 437 -0.15 -10.12 0.20
CA ARG A 437 -0.26 -9.31 -1.02
C ARG A 437 1.05 -9.28 -1.79
N MET A 438 2.17 -8.89 -1.17
CA MET A 438 3.45 -8.72 -1.87
C MET A 438 3.95 -10.02 -2.53
N LEU A 439 3.66 -11.19 -1.93
CA LEU A 439 3.98 -12.48 -2.51
C LEU A 439 3.05 -12.80 -3.70
N GLN A 440 1.76 -12.46 -3.62
CA GLN A 440 0.83 -12.59 -4.75
C GLN A 440 1.19 -11.65 -5.90
N ASP A 441 1.56 -10.40 -5.60
CA ASP A 441 1.93 -9.38 -6.58
C ASP A 441 3.24 -9.78 -7.28
N ARG A 442 4.26 -10.25 -6.54
CA ARG A 442 5.46 -10.87 -7.13
C ARG A 442 5.13 -12.07 -8.01
N ASP A 443 4.36 -13.04 -7.51
CA ASP A 443 4.12 -14.31 -8.21
C ASP A 443 3.15 -14.14 -9.42
N ARG A 444 2.38 -13.04 -9.49
CA ARG A 444 1.39 -12.77 -10.55
C ARG A 444 1.82 -11.69 -11.55
N HIS A 445 2.60 -10.71 -11.10
CA HIS A 445 2.97 -9.51 -11.87
C HIS A 445 4.49 -9.34 -12.03
N ASP A 446 5.28 -10.31 -11.55
CA ASP A 446 6.75 -10.28 -11.54
C ASP A 446 7.32 -9.03 -10.82
N GLU A 447 6.57 -8.50 -9.86
CA GLU A 447 6.94 -7.31 -9.09
C GLU A 447 8.03 -7.60 -8.06
N LYS A 448 8.94 -6.64 -7.84
CA LYS A 448 9.92 -6.70 -6.75
C LYS A 448 9.21 -6.63 -5.39
N LEU A 449 9.78 -7.27 -4.37
CA LEU A 449 9.27 -7.11 -3.00
C LEU A 449 9.36 -5.63 -2.58
N PRO A 450 8.30 -5.06 -1.98
CA PRO A 450 8.19 -3.62 -1.79
C PRO A 450 9.17 -3.07 -0.74
N LEU A 451 9.34 -1.76 -0.73
CA LEU A 451 9.84 -1.02 0.43
C LEU A 451 8.65 -0.70 1.34
N PHE A 452 8.69 -1.09 2.61
CA PHE A 452 7.71 -0.63 3.59
C PHE A 452 8.19 0.66 4.26
N LEU A 453 7.35 1.69 4.25
CA LEU A 453 7.57 2.92 4.99
C LEU A 453 6.47 3.06 6.04
N LEU A 454 6.80 2.80 7.30
CA LEU A 454 5.89 2.93 8.43
C LEU A 454 6.03 4.35 9.00
N VAL A 455 4.96 5.16 8.94
CA VAL A 455 4.97 6.54 9.45
C VAL A 455 3.98 6.71 10.60
N GLY A 456 4.47 7.14 11.78
CA GLY A 456 3.66 7.24 13.01
C GLY A 456 3.18 5.89 13.56
N ALA A 457 3.80 4.80 13.12
CA ALA A 457 3.60 3.42 13.53
C ALA A 457 4.93 2.67 13.36
N GLY A 458 5.08 1.50 13.97
CA GLY A 458 6.29 0.68 13.82
C GLY A 458 7.35 0.90 14.91
N SER A 459 7.42 2.08 15.50
CA SER A 459 8.43 2.48 16.50
C SER A 459 8.31 1.84 17.89
N THR A 460 7.28 1.02 18.14
CA THR A 460 6.98 0.43 19.45
C THR A 460 7.15 -1.08 19.48
N THR A 461 7.40 -1.66 20.65
CA THR A 461 7.58 -3.11 20.87
C THR A 461 6.41 -3.93 20.32
N GLU A 462 5.18 -3.40 20.40
CA GLU A 462 3.96 -4.06 19.88
C GLU A 462 3.96 -4.18 18.34
N SER A 463 4.85 -3.46 17.64
CA SER A 463 5.07 -3.56 16.20
C SER A 463 6.23 -4.48 15.80
N ALA A 464 7.06 -4.94 16.75
CA ALA A 464 8.31 -5.66 16.45
C ALA A 464 8.05 -6.99 15.71
N ASP A 465 7.13 -7.82 16.20
CA ASP A 465 6.76 -9.11 15.57
C ASP A 465 6.30 -8.94 14.11
N GLY A 466 5.59 -7.84 13.81
CA GLY A 466 5.11 -7.53 12.46
C GLY A 466 6.24 -7.11 11.50
N ILE A 467 7.24 -6.41 12.02
CA ILE A 467 8.46 -6.02 11.27
C ILE A 467 9.35 -7.25 11.05
N ASP A 468 9.54 -8.09 12.07
CA ASP A 468 10.27 -9.35 11.98
C ASP A 468 9.66 -10.31 10.93
N LEU A 469 8.33 -10.32 10.77
CA LEU A 469 7.70 -11.09 9.69
C LEU A 469 8.10 -10.60 8.30
N LEU A 470 8.32 -9.30 8.09
CA LEU A 470 8.79 -8.76 6.81
C LEU A 470 10.26 -9.13 6.57
N SER A 471 11.12 -9.01 7.59
CA SER A 471 12.55 -9.32 7.47
C SER A 471 12.82 -10.79 7.14
N VAL A 472 11.97 -11.73 7.60
CA VAL A 472 11.98 -13.15 7.22
C VAL A 472 11.82 -13.36 5.70
N TYR A 473 11.12 -12.48 4.99
CA TYR A 473 11.00 -12.52 3.52
C TYR A 473 12.09 -11.73 2.78
N GLY A 474 13.08 -11.17 3.51
CA GLY A 474 14.10 -10.30 2.95
C GLY A 474 13.55 -8.94 2.55
N VAL A 475 12.64 -8.39 3.35
CA VAL A 475 12.00 -7.10 3.11
C VAL A 475 12.33 -6.11 4.23
N ASP A 476 13.13 -5.11 3.87
CA ASP A 476 13.51 -4.01 4.75
C ASP A 476 12.32 -3.06 4.98
N ALA A 477 12.21 -2.56 6.21
CA ALA A 477 11.24 -1.54 6.61
C ALA A 477 11.96 -0.27 7.05
N VAL A 478 11.44 0.89 6.64
CA VAL A 478 11.85 2.21 7.10
C VAL A 478 10.77 2.71 8.07
N VAL A 479 11.16 3.10 9.28
CA VAL A 479 10.25 3.61 10.31
C VAL A 479 10.54 5.09 10.54
N VAL A 480 9.51 5.94 10.46
CA VAL A 480 9.63 7.38 10.71
C VAL A 480 8.53 7.82 11.68
N ASP A 481 8.94 8.25 12.86
CA ASP A 481 8.01 8.47 13.97
C ASP A 481 8.40 9.68 14.82
N ALA A 482 7.40 10.40 15.31
CA ALA A 482 7.60 11.56 16.17
C ALA A 482 7.62 11.21 17.66
N ALA A 483 7.22 9.98 18.04
CA ALA A 483 7.47 9.47 19.39
C ALA A 483 8.86 8.80 19.47
N VAL A 484 9.41 8.75 20.69
CA VAL A 484 10.63 8.00 20.97
C VAL A 484 10.38 6.51 20.73
N ALA A 485 11.19 5.88 19.90
CA ALA A 485 11.08 4.45 19.66
C ALA A 485 11.50 3.61 20.87
N ASP A 486 11.08 2.35 20.90
CA ASP A 486 11.50 1.36 21.91
C ASP A 486 12.89 0.77 21.61
N PRO A 487 13.63 0.29 22.62
CA PRO A 487 14.89 -0.43 22.41
C PRO A 487 14.73 -1.63 21.49
N GLU A 488 13.68 -2.43 21.69
CA GLU A 488 13.36 -3.63 20.91
C GLU A 488 13.20 -3.31 19.41
N THR A 489 12.55 -2.20 19.08
CA THR A 489 12.39 -1.77 17.69
C THR A 489 13.70 -1.27 17.07
N ARG A 490 14.57 -0.59 17.85
CA ARG A 490 15.88 -0.14 17.34
C ARG A 490 16.76 -1.28 16.85
N ASP A 491 16.62 -2.46 17.44
CA ASP A 491 17.37 -3.66 17.06
C ASP A 491 16.74 -4.41 15.85
N ALA A 492 15.47 -4.12 15.52
CA ALA A 492 14.68 -4.82 14.49
C ALA A 492 14.52 -4.06 13.15
N VAL A 493 14.97 -2.80 13.07
CA VAL A 493 14.73 -1.89 11.93
C VAL A 493 16.04 -1.30 11.41
N ASP A 494 16.34 -1.50 10.12
CA ASP A 494 17.57 -1.00 9.49
C ASP A 494 17.63 0.54 9.39
N THR A 495 16.49 1.19 9.09
CA THR A 495 16.38 2.65 9.02
C THR A 495 15.24 3.15 9.91
N LEU A 496 15.58 3.66 11.09
CA LEU A 496 14.64 4.20 12.07
C LEU A 496 14.93 5.68 12.35
N VAL A 497 13.92 6.52 12.16
CA VAL A 497 13.94 7.96 12.44
C VAL A 497 12.96 8.24 13.58
N SER A 498 13.49 8.53 14.77
CA SER A 498 12.70 8.91 15.95
C SER A 498 13.55 9.76 16.91
N PRO A 499 12.96 10.68 17.70
CA PRO A 499 13.67 11.39 18.77
C PRO A 499 14.33 10.47 19.80
N GLU A 500 15.40 10.92 20.45
CA GLU A 500 15.91 10.28 21.68
C GLU A 500 15.18 10.80 22.93
N LEU A 501 15.29 10.03 24.03
CA LEU A 501 14.70 10.39 25.33
C LEU A 501 15.21 11.74 25.89
N SER A 502 16.38 12.22 25.45
CA SER A 502 16.92 13.53 25.82
C SER A 502 16.22 14.70 25.14
N ASP A 503 15.60 14.46 23.99
CA ASP A 503 15.20 15.50 23.04
C ASP A 503 13.75 15.93 23.28
N VAL A 504 12.95 15.04 23.89
CA VAL A 504 11.57 15.30 24.35
C VAL A 504 11.50 16.24 25.58
N GLY A 505 12.62 16.85 26.00
CA GLY A 505 12.71 17.69 27.18
C GLY A 505 12.12 19.11 27.06
N GLY A 506 11.25 19.36 26.07
CA GLY A 506 10.66 20.67 25.76
C GLY A 506 9.13 20.69 25.82
N ASP A 507 8.55 21.89 25.98
CA ASP A 507 7.09 22.10 26.07
C ASP A 507 6.33 21.84 24.75
N GLU A 508 7.01 21.52 23.64
CA GLU A 508 6.42 21.29 22.31
C GLU A 508 6.65 19.84 21.84
N THR A 509 5.58 19.07 21.69
CA THR A 509 5.66 17.73 21.09
C THR A 509 5.76 17.82 19.56
N LEU A 510 6.62 17.00 18.95
CA LEU A 510 6.66 16.87 17.49
C LEU A 510 5.48 16.00 17.02
N SER A 511 4.85 16.37 15.90
CA SER A 511 3.81 15.54 15.25
C SER A 511 4.37 14.76 14.07
N THR A 512 3.74 13.62 13.76
CA THR A 512 4.21 12.73 12.68
C THR A 512 4.16 13.45 11.33
N GLY A 513 3.07 14.14 11.03
CA GLY A 513 2.91 14.87 9.78
C GLY A 513 3.84 16.09 9.65
N ALA A 514 4.27 16.71 10.76
CA ALA A 514 5.31 17.75 10.72
C ALA A 514 6.70 17.19 10.38
N LEU A 515 7.07 16.06 11.01
CA LEU A 515 8.30 15.31 10.72
C LEU A 515 8.30 14.80 9.27
N VAL A 516 7.22 14.14 8.86
CA VAL A 516 7.09 13.47 7.56
C VAL A 516 6.85 14.46 6.41
N ALA A 517 6.24 15.63 6.65
CA ALA A 517 6.24 16.70 5.65
C ALA A 517 7.67 17.24 5.40
N SER A 518 8.54 17.20 6.40
CA SER A 518 9.96 17.53 6.21
C SER A 518 10.70 16.42 5.45
N LEU A 519 10.46 15.14 5.77
CA LEU A 519 10.92 13.98 4.99
C LEU A 519 10.51 14.09 3.50
N ALA A 520 9.24 14.35 3.24
CA ALA A 520 8.70 14.52 1.90
C ALA A 520 9.42 15.62 1.11
N SER A 521 9.83 16.72 1.79
CA SER A 521 10.62 17.78 1.17
C SER A 521 12.09 17.42 0.90
N ALA A 522 12.62 16.36 1.53
CA ALA A 522 13.93 15.78 1.19
C ALA A 522 13.82 14.70 0.10
N ILE A 523 12.74 13.92 0.08
CA ILE A 523 12.42 12.99 -1.02
C ILE A 523 12.28 13.78 -2.34
N ASN A 524 11.55 14.89 -2.32
CA ASN A 524 11.38 15.74 -3.49
C ASN A 524 11.31 17.23 -3.10
N GLY A 525 12.38 17.97 -3.39
CA GLY A 525 12.46 19.40 -3.08
C GLY A 525 11.47 20.27 -3.86
N GLU A 526 10.94 19.81 -5.00
CA GLU A 526 10.03 20.60 -5.84
C GLU A 526 8.66 20.79 -5.18
N VAL A 527 8.19 19.82 -4.39
CA VAL A 527 6.87 19.88 -3.74
C VAL A 527 6.88 20.69 -2.45
N ARG A 528 8.03 21.22 -2.01
CA ARG A 528 8.20 21.90 -0.72
C ARG A 528 7.17 22.99 -0.45
N GLU A 529 6.79 23.78 -1.47
CA GLU A 529 5.79 24.85 -1.31
C GLU A 529 4.38 24.29 -1.04
N ASP A 530 4.02 23.14 -1.60
CA ASP A 530 2.73 22.47 -1.42
C ASP A 530 2.57 21.85 -0.02
N LEU A 531 3.67 21.62 0.70
CA LEU A 531 3.67 20.97 2.02
C LEU A 531 3.58 21.96 3.20
N ARG A 532 3.61 23.27 2.93
CA ARG A 532 3.86 24.31 3.95
C ARG A 532 2.79 24.43 5.03
N HIS A 533 1.54 24.06 4.74
CA HIS A 533 0.44 24.07 5.71
C HIS A 533 0.30 22.77 6.49
N LEU A 534 0.78 21.65 5.94
CA LEU A 534 0.58 20.31 6.52
C LEU A 534 1.03 20.19 7.99
N PRO A 535 2.21 20.71 8.41
CA PRO A 535 2.62 20.64 9.81
C PRO A 535 1.60 21.27 10.78
N ALA A 536 0.88 22.33 10.39
CA ALA A 536 -0.12 22.95 11.25
C ALA A 536 -1.44 22.15 11.30
N VAL A 537 -1.75 21.38 10.26
CA VAL A 537 -2.94 20.51 10.19
C VAL A 537 -2.80 19.31 11.14
N SER A 538 -1.59 18.83 11.37
CA SER A 538 -1.31 17.68 12.26
C SER A 538 -1.64 17.89 13.75
N TYR A 539 -1.63 19.13 14.25
CA TYR A 539 -1.84 19.42 15.67
C TYR A 539 -3.31 19.67 16.00
N TRP A 540 -3.87 18.99 17.00
CA TRP A 540 -5.23 19.26 17.50
C TRP A 540 -5.33 20.52 18.37
N ALA A 541 -4.32 20.74 19.20
CA ALA A 541 -4.16 21.91 20.07
C ALA A 541 -2.68 22.34 20.03
N ASP A 542 -2.42 23.57 20.50
CA ASP A 542 -1.07 24.10 20.79
C ASP A 542 -0.03 23.89 19.68
N ALA A 543 -0.48 24.00 18.42
CA ALA A 543 0.38 23.94 17.24
C ALA A 543 1.50 24.99 17.32
N PRO A 544 2.79 24.62 17.20
CA PRO A 544 3.90 25.56 17.28
C PRO A 544 3.73 26.77 16.37
N ASP A 545 3.95 27.98 16.91
CA ASP A 545 3.76 29.27 16.20
C ASP A 545 4.46 29.28 14.83
N ARG A 546 5.64 28.63 14.73
CA ARG A 546 6.42 28.49 13.49
C ARG A 546 5.65 27.80 12.36
N TYR A 547 4.83 26.79 12.67
CA TYR A 547 4.01 26.07 11.70
C TYR A 547 2.72 26.83 11.38
N VAL A 548 2.11 27.48 12.37
CA VAL A 548 0.94 28.34 12.17
C VAL A 548 1.28 29.53 11.27
N ASP A 549 2.45 30.14 11.46
CA ASP A 549 2.97 31.21 10.61
C ASP A 549 3.34 30.71 9.21
N LEU A 550 3.99 29.54 9.08
CA LEU A 550 4.32 28.93 7.78
C LEU A 550 3.06 28.66 6.93
N ALA A 551 2.01 28.10 7.56
CA ALA A 551 0.72 27.83 6.94
C ALA A 551 0.02 29.15 6.51
N ARG A 552 0.03 30.17 7.39
CA ARG A 552 -0.56 31.48 7.09
C ARG A 552 0.15 32.18 5.92
N ASP A 553 1.48 32.09 5.86
CA ASP A 553 2.28 32.60 4.75
C ASP A 553 2.11 31.80 3.45
N ALA A 554 1.53 30.58 3.52
CA ALA A 554 1.09 29.80 2.37
C ALA A 554 -0.38 30.05 1.99
N GLY A 555 -1.11 30.86 2.76
CA GLY A 555 -2.51 31.23 2.51
C GLY A 555 -3.55 30.47 3.36
N TYR A 556 -3.11 29.59 4.25
CA TYR A 556 -3.98 28.79 5.13
C TYR A 556 -4.07 29.47 6.50
N ASP A 557 -5.19 30.12 6.79
CA ASP A 557 -5.45 30.67 8.13
C ASP A 557 -5.89 29.58 9.13
N ALA A 558 -6.04 29.96 10.40
CA ALA A 558 -6.36 29.02 11.47
C ALA A 558 -7.75 28.36 11.32
N GLU A 559 -8.71 29.03 10.66
CA GLU A 559 -10.02 28.44 10.36
C GLU A 559 -9.84 27.36 9.28
N ARG A 560 -9.11 27.68 8.20
CA ARG A 560 -8.81 26.73 7.13
C ARG A 560 -8.01 25.52 7.62
N VAL A 561 -7.00 25.70 8.46
CA VAL A 561 -6.20 24.60 9.04
C VAL A 561 -7.07 23.68 9.90
N ALA A 562 -8.00 24.24 10.69
CA ALA A 562 -8.96 23.44 11.46
C ALA A 562 -9.93 22.67 10.56
N GLU A 563 -10.49 23.30 9.51
CA GLU A 563 -11.35 22.61 8.53
C GLU A 563 -10.65 21.41 7.89
N LEU A 564 -9.37 21.55 7.52
CA LEU A 564 -8.58 20.47 6.93
C LEU A 564 -8.42 19.31 7.90
N ARG A 565 -7.99 19.57 9.14
CA ARG A 565 -7.76 18.54 10.17
C ARG A 565 -9.03 17.78 10.49
N GLU A 566 -10.13 18.50 10.69
CA GLU A 566 -11.44 17.93 11.00
C GLU A 566 -12.01 17.12 9.83
N ALA A 567 -11.88 17.62 8.60
CA ALA A 567 -12.33 16.89 7.42
C ALA A 567 -11.55 15.59 7.22
N VAL A 568 -10.21 15.64 7.31
CA VAL A 568 -9.38 14.44 7.22
C VAL A 568 -9.68 13.47 8.37
N ALA A 569 -9.92 13.95 9.59
CA ALA A 569 -10.32 13.09 10.70
C ALA A 569 -11.67 12.37 10.48
N LEU A 570 -12.65 13.04 9.86
CA LEU A 570 -13.94 12.41 9.53
C LEU A 570 -13.79 11.37 8.41
N GLU A 571 -13.07 11.70 7.34
CA GLU A 571 -12.85 10.78 6.23
C GLU A 571 -11.94 9.61 6.63
N ALA A 572 -10.98 9.82 7.53
CA ALA A 572 -10.11 8.76 8.05
C ALA A 572 -10.93 7.64 8.70
N TYR A 573 -11.97 8.00 9.47
CA TYR A 573 -12.87 7.07 10.14
C TYR A 573 -13.67 6.18 9.18
N TYR A 574 -14.35 6.75 8.17
CA TYR A 574 -15.20 5.96 7.28
C TYR A 574 -14.36 5.16 6.28
N GLN A 575 -14.47 3.83 6.29
CA GLN A 575 -13.62 2.93 5.50
C GLN A 575 -12.13 3.14 5.83
N SER A 576 -11.75 3.09 7.10
CA SER A 576 -10.37 3.23 7.60
C SER A 576 -9.33 2.47 6.75
N TYR A 577 -9.64 1.23 6.36
CA TYR A 577 -8.85 0.33 5.51
C TYR A 577 -8.67 0.78 4.03
N GLN A 578 -9.19 1.93 3.60
CA GLN A 578 -9.02 2.50 2.25
C GLN A 578 -8.13 3.74 2.26
N ASP A 579 -7.26 3.89 1.26
CA ASP A 579 -6.32 5.02 1.15
C ASP A 579 -7.01 6.37 0.86
N LYS A 580 -8.14 6.31 0.13
CA LYS A 580 -8.96 7.46 -0.31
C LYS A 580 -8.13 8.49 -1.08
N ARG A 581 -7.12 8.04 -1.85
CA ARG A 581 -6.12 8.87 -2.57
C ARG A 581 -6.65 10.22 -3.06
N GLU A 582 -7.57 10.19 -4.02
CA GLU A 582 -8.14 11.39 -4.66
C GLU A 582 -8.87 12.31 -3.67
N LEU A 583 -9.62 11.74 -2.71
CA LEU A 583 -10.39 12.51 -1.72
C LEU A 583 -9.47 13.22 -0.72
N ILE A 584 -8.43 12.54 -0.23
CA ILE A 584 -7.45 13.14 0.67
C ILE A 584 -6.63 14.22 -0.05
N ALA A 585 -6.29 13.99 -1.32
CA ALA A 585 -5.63 15.00 -2.15
C ALA A 585 -6.53 16.24 -2.38
N ASP A 586 -7.82 16.03 -2.68
CA ASP A 586 -8.81 17.11 -2.83
C ASP A 586 -9.06 17.88 -1.53
N LEU A 587 -9.00 17.21 -0.37
CA LEU A 587 -9.09 17.89 0.92
C LEU A 587 -7.85 18.75 1.18
N LEU A 588 -6.65 18.16 1.12
CA LEU A 588 -5.42 18.79 1.59
C LEU A 588 -4.79 19.79 0.61
N PHE A 589 -4.89 19.56 -0.71
CA PHE A 589 -4.13 20.33 -1.71
C PHE A 589 -4.99 21.09 -2.73
N SER A 590 -6.32 20.98 -2.68
CA SER A 590 -7.20 21.67 -3.65
C SER A 590 -7.70 23.01 -3.13
N ASP A 591 -7.28 24.09 -3.79
CA ASP A 591 -7.79 25.46 -3.56
C ASP A 591 -9.25 25.65 -4.04
N GLY A 592 -9.81 24.68 -4.77
CA GLY A 592 -10.97 24.88 -5.64
C GLY A 592 -12.34 24.69 -5.00
N GLY A 593 -12.43 24.17 -3.76
CA GLY A 593 -13.68 23.63 -3.22
C GLY A 593 -13.97 23.96 -1.76
N ASN A 594 -15.26 24.15 -1.45
CA ASN A 594 -15.78 24.23 -0.08
C ASN A 594 -15.93 22.83 0.57
N LEU A 595 -15.14 21.84 0.12
CA LEU A 595 -15.29 20.44 0.50
C LEU A 595 -14.90 20.24 1.97
N ALA A 596 -13.64 20.53 2.32
CA ALA A 596 -13.18 20.39 3.70
C ALA A 596 -13.99 21.23 4.70
N ALA A 597 -14.46 22.43 4.31
CA ALA A 597 -15.38 23.22 5.14
C ALA A 597 -16.73 22.50 5.41
N HIS A 598 -17.30 21.85 4.39
CA HIS A 598 -18.56 21.11 4.53
C HIS A 598 -18.39 19.80 5.32
N VAL A 599 -17.28 19.08 5.11
CA VAL A 599 -16.95 17.87 5.86
C VAL A 599 -16.62 18.21 7.33
N SER A 600 -15.93 19.33 7.58
CA SER A 600 -15.70 19.91 8.92
C SER A 600 -17.01 20.28 9.64
N GLU A 601 -18.00 20.84 8.95
CA GLU A 601 -19.33 21.09 9.53
C GLU A 601 -19.97 19.77 10.02
N GLN A 602 -19.91 18.70 9.21
CA GLN A 602 -20.42 17.38 9.60
C GLN A 602 -19.61 16.73 10.74
N PHE A 603 -18.28 16.89 10.74
CA PHE A 603 -17.40 16.46 11.82
C PHE A 603 -17.84 17.08 13.16
N ARG A 604 -18.00 18.41 13.17
CA ARG A 604 -18.40 19.18 14.35
C ARG A 604 -19.78 18.78 14.87
N GLU A 605 -20.77 18.64 13.98
CA GLU A 605 -22.12 18.21 14.36
C GLU A 605 -22.15 16.81 14.99
N LYS A 606 -21.40 15.85 14.43
CA LYS A 606 -21.32 14.47 14.94
C LYS A 606 -20.54 14.40 16.26
N LEU A 607 -19.33 14.97 16.31
CA LEU A 607 -18.48 14.98 17.51
C LEU A 607 -19.22 15.63 18.69
N GLU A 608 -19.88 16.77 18.47
CA GLU A 608 -20.61 17.46 19.54
C GLU A 608 -21.83 16.66 20.04
N THR A 609 -22.48 15.87 19.18
CA THR A 609 -23.60 15.00 19.56
C THR A 609 -23.14 13.86 20.47
N GLU A 610 -22.03 13.20 20.13
CA GLU A 610 -21.47 12.12 20.94
C GLU A 610 -20.84 12.67 22.24
N ILE A 611 -20.12 13.79 22.19
CA ILE A 611 -19.57 14.43 23.39
C ILE A 611 -20.68 14.84 24.37
N GLN A 612 -21.81 15.39 23.91
CA GLN A 612 -22.94 15.69 24.80
C GLN A 612 -23.53 14.44 25.46
N THR A 613 -23.44 13.28 24.82
CA THR A 613 -23.91 12.00 25.36
C THR A 613 -22.90 11.43 26.36
N ALA A 614 -21.61 11.41 26.02
CA ALA A 614 -20.53 10.97 26.90
C ALA A 614 -20.41 11.85 28.15
N ASP A 615 -20.27 13.17 27.99
CA ASP A 615 -20.06 14.14 29.08
C ASP A 615 -21.17 14.11 30.14
N ALA A 616 -22.41 13.85 29.71
CA ALA A 616 -23.57 13.73 30.59
C ALA A 616 -23.55 12.47 31.49
N ASN A 617 -22.76 11.46 31.15
CA ASN A 617 -22.66 10.19 31.86
C ASN A 617 -21.29 9.94 32.52
N VAL A 618 -20.32 10.86 32.34
CA VAL A 618 -19.04 10.80 33.06
C VAL A 618 -19.24 10.82 34.58
N VAL A 619 -18.62 9.87 35.26
CA VAL A 619 -18.48 9.86 36.72
C VAL A 619 -17.21 10.62 37.08
N THR A 620 -17.32 11.58 38.02
CA THR A 620 -16.17 12.33 38.51
C THR A 620 -15.84 11.96 39.95
N GLU A 621 -14.59 11.61 40.19
CA GLU A 621 -14.05 11.33 41.53
C GLU A 621 -12.63 11.89 41.70
N ALA A 622 -12.10 11.81 42.92
CA ALA A 622 -10.78 12.34 43.23
C ALA A 622 -9.99 11.37 44.13
N VAL A 623 -8.82 10.95 43.67
CA VAL A 623 -7.94 9.97 44.33
C VAL A 623 -6.56 10.60 44.50
N ASP A 624 -6.06 10.58 45.73
CA ASP A 624 -4.78 11.15 46.21
C ASP A 624 -4.40 12.59 45.78
N GLY A 625 -5.34 13.33 45.19
CA GLY A 625 -5.17 14.73 44.78
C GLY A 625 -5.36 14.97 43.28
N VAL A 626 -5.57 13.90 42.51
CA VAL A 626 -5.90 13.92 41.08
C VAL A 626 -7.43 13.82 40.92
N GLU A 627 -8.03 14.62 40.05
CA GLU A 627 -9.44 14.47 39.64
C GLU A 627 -9.54 13.54 38.42
N PHE A 628 -10.49 12.61 38.46
CA PHE A 628 -10.72 11.62 37.40
C PHE A 628 -12.08 11.85 36.74
N ALA A 629 -12.10 11.78 35.41
CA ALA A 629 -13.30 11.65 34.59
C ALA A 629 -13.39 10.21 34.05
N LEU A 630 -14.25 9.40 34.65
CA LEU A 630 -14.46 7.99 34.28
C LEU A 630 -15.67 7.88 33.35
N LEU A 631 -15.51 7.20 32.21
CA LEU A 631 -16.55 6.98 31.21
C LEU A 631 -16.64 5.50 30.84
N ASP A 632 -17.79 4.87 31.09
CA ASP A 632 -18.14 3.57 30.49
C ASP A 632 -18.38 3.79 28.98
N THR A 633 -17.43 3.42 28.13
CA THR A 633 -17.47 3.72 26.70
C THR A 633 -18.49 2.85 25.96
N ASP A 634 -18.55 1.54 26.26
CA ASP A 634 -19.57 0.64 25.70
C ASP A 634 -20.99 0.99 26.18
N GLY A 635 -21.14 1.55 27.39
CA GLY A 635 -22.43 1.93 27.96
C GLY A 635 -22.97 3.27 27.48
N TYR A 636 -22.10 4.22 27.10
CA TYR A 636 -22.47 5.63 26.85
C TYR A 636 -21.94 6.24 25.55
N THR A 637 -21.47 5.43 24.60
CA THR A 637 -21.10 5.87 23.24
C THR A 637 -21.73 4.96 22.18
N HIS A 638 -21.91 5.47 20.95
CA HIS A 638 -22.39 4.65 19.85
C HIS A 638 -21.25 3.86 19.21
N ARG A 639 -21.07 2.60 19.64
CA ARG A 639 -20.10 1.68 19.05
C ARG A 639 -20.29 1.55 17.52
N TYR A 640 -19.19 1.65 16.78
CA TYR A 640 -19.13 1.70 15.31
C TYR A 640 -19.68 2.97 14.64
N ASP A 641 -20.04 4.01 15.39
CA ASP A 641 -20.32 5.35 14.86
C ASP A 641 -19.16 6.33 15.12
N PHE A 642 -19.12 7.42 14.36
CA PHE A 642 -18.13 8.48 14.55
C PHE A 642 -18.47 9.34 15.78
N PRO A 643 -17.51 9.71 16.65
CA PRO A 643 -16.06 9.53 16.52
C PRO A 643 -15.54 8.21 17.10
N PRO A 644 -14.35 7.73 16.69
CA PRO A 644 -13.70 6.61 17.33
C PRO A 644 -13.31 6.95 18.79
N THR A 645 -13.28 5.93 19.66
CA THR A 645 -13.05 6.07 21.11
C THR A 645 -11.85 6.95 21.48
N PRO A 646 -10.66 6.82 20.87
CA PRO A 646 -9.52 7.69 21.18
C PRO A 646 -9.82 9.18 20.93
N LEU A 647 -10.44 9.52 19.79
CA LEU A 647 -10.77 10.90 19.43
C LEU A 647 -11.86 11.50 20.35
N LEU A 648 -12.82 10.68 20.78
CA LEU A 648 -13.84 11.08 21.75
C LEU A 648 -13.19 11.44 23.09
N LEU A 649 -12.32 10.56 23.61
CA LEU A 649 -11.66 10.74 24.89
C LEU A 649 -10.65 11.88 24.87
N ASP A 650 -9.95 12.09 23.75
CA ASP A 650 -9.09 13.25 23.54
C ASP A 650 -9.88 14.57 23.67
N ASP A 651 -11.06 14.67 23.04
CA ASP A 651 -11.87 15.88 23.09
C ASP A 651 -12.54 16.09 24.46
N LEU A 652 -13.01 15.01 25.08
CA LEU A 652 -13.54 15.03 26.44
C LEU A 652 -12.48 15.46 27.46
N HIS A 653 -11.25 14.95 27.33
CA HIS A 653 -10.11 15.33 28.17
C HIS A 653 -9.79 16.81 28.01
N ARG A 654 -9.62 17.30 26.76
CA ARG A 654 -9.35 18.73 26.48
C ARG A 654 -10.44 19.68 27.01
N ARG A 655 -11.71 19.25 27.04
CA ARG A 655 -12.82 20.06 27.56
C ARG A 655 -12.89 20.12 29.09
N ARG A 656 -12.35 19.11 29.78
CA ARG A 656 -12.44 18.98 31.25
C ARG A 656 -11.15 19.33 31.98
N ALA A 657 -9.98 19.12 31.37
CA ALA A 657 -8.70 19.54 31.92
C ALA A 657 -8.65 21.07 32.09
N ASP A 658 -8.43 21.55 33.32
CA ASP A 658 -8.42 22.98 33.66
C ASP A 658 -7.06 23.48 34.19
N GLY A 659 -6.04 22.62 34.17
CA GLY A 659 -4.68 22.89 34.62
C GLY A 659 -4.37 22.44 36.06
N GLU A 660 -5.34 21.84 36.77
CA GLU A 660 -5.07 21.03 37.97
C GLU A 660 -4.76 19.56 37.57
N PRO A 661 -4.15 18.73 38.45
CA PRO A 661 -3.89 17.31 38.17
C PRO A 661 -5.18 16.55 37.82
N PHE A 662 -5.30 16.15 36.56
CA PHE A 662 -6.54 15.59 36.02
C PHE A 662 -6.26 14.42 35.06
N ALA A 663 -7.11 13.40 35.13
CA ALA A 663 -7.08 12.25 34.25
C ALA A 663 -8.48 11.96 33.66
N THR A 664 -8.51 11.42 32.44
CA THR A 664 -9.72 10.89 31.81
C THR A 664 -9.49 9.43 31.50
N VAL A 665 -10.42 8.57 31.92
CA VAL A 665 -10.36 7.12 31.75
C VAL A 665 -11.62 6.65 31.04
N GLY A 666 -11.47 6.10 29.84
CA GLY A 666 -12.55 5.42 29.12
C GLY A 666 -12.44 3.91 29.32
N VAL A 667 -13.49 3.26 29.81
CA VAL A 667 -13.50 1.83 30.14
C VAL A 667 -14.49 1.10 29.23
N GLY A 668 -13.98 0.28 28.31
CA GLY A 668 -14.75 -0.63 27.47
C GLY A 668 -14.99 -1.98 28.16
N THR A 669 -15.33 -3.00 27.37
CA THR A 669 -15.55 -4.38 27.84
C THR A 669 -14.25 -5.05 28.29
N ASP A 670 -13.20 -4.97 27.47
CA ASP A 670 -11.88 -5.61 27.59
C ASP A 670 -10.71 -4.67 27.29
N GLU A 671 -11.01 -3.40 26.99
CA GLU A 671 -10.04 -2.33 26.71
C GLU A 671 -10.30 -1.10 27.59
N LEU A 672 -9.24 -0.37 27.94
CA LEU A 672 -9.28 0.85 28.75
C LEU A 672 -8.28 1.87 28.18
N TYR A 673 -8.69 3.14 28.13
CA TYR A 673 -7.93 4.25 27.58
C TYR A 673 -7.66 5.31 28.64
N VAL A 674 -6.41 5.74 28.80
CA VAL A 674 -5.99 6.76 29.78
C VAL A 674 -5.53 8.04 29.09
N ARG A 675 -5.93 9.20 29.60
CA ARG A 675 -5.37 10.53 29.30
C ARG A 675 -5.03 11.26 30.59
N THR A 676 -3.89 11.93 30.64
CA THR A 676 -3.38 12.64 31.84
C THR A 676 -2.89 14.04 31.48
N THR A 677 -3.05 14.99 32.40
CA THR A 677 -2.46 16.34 32.28
C THR A 677 -0.99 16.41 32.70
N ALA A 678 -0.39 15.28 33.08
CA ALA A 678 1.02 15.11 33.39
C ALA A 678 1.61 13.97 32.55
N ASP A 679 2.93 13.98 32.38
CA ASP A 679 3.68 12.96 31.62
C ASP A 679 3.74 11.63 32.38
N VAL A 680 2.66 10.85 32.30
CA VAL A 680 2.51 9.55 32.95
C VAL A 680 2.74 8.44 31.92
N SER A 681 3.66 7.52 32.23
CA SER A 681 3.91 6.34 31.39
C SER A 681 2.74 5.36 31.47
N VAL A 682 2.11 5.10 30.32
CA VAL A 682 1.02 4.12 30.17
C VAL A 682 1.49 2.70 30.54
N ARG A 683 2.76 2.37 30.27
CA ARG A 683 3.36 1.09 30.62
C ARG A 683 3.57 0.94 32.12
N ASP A 684 4.06 1.98 32.79
CA ASP A 684 4.24 1.99 34.25
C ASP A 684 2.88 1.88 34.95
N VAL A 685 1.85 2.55 34.42
CA VAL A 685 0.45 2.42 34.87
C VAL A 685 -0.06 1.00 34.67
N ALA A 686 0.16 0.38 33.51
CA ALA A 686 -0.28 -0.99 33.23
C ALA A 686 0.44 -2.03 34.12
N GLU A 687 1.77 -1.94 34.28
CA GLU A 687 2.55 -2.79 35.17
C GLU A 687 2.05 -2.65 36.62
N ARG A 688 1.87 -1.42 37.10
CA ARG A 688 1.40 -1.14 38.45
C ARG A 688 -0.05 -1.60 38.67
N ALA A 689 -0.92 -1.45 37.69
CA ALA A 689 -2.29 -1.96 37.74
C ALA A 689 -2.32 -3.50 37.73
N ALA A 690 -1.44 -4.16 36.98
CA ALA A 690 -1.28 -5.62 37.00
C ALA A 690 -0.85 -6.16 38.39
N GLU A 691 0.00 -5.43 39.13
CA GLU A 691 0.31 -5.78 40.52
C GLU A 691 -0.91 -5.69 41.46
N LEU A 692 -1.82 -4.74 41.20
CA LEU A 692 -3.02 -4.47 42.00
C LEU A 692 -4.16 -5.44 41.68
N ALA A 693 -4.32 -5.81 40.40
CA ALA A 693 -5.32 -6.74 39.88
C ALA A 693 -4.68 -7.98 39.20
N PRO A 694 -3.99 -8.86 39.95
CA PRO A 694 -3.16 -9.93 39.38
C PRO A 694 -3.92 -11.10 38.72
N ASN A 695 -5.25 -11.04 38.65
CA ASN A 695 -6.08 -12.01 37.92
C ASN A 695 -6.61 -11.43 36.59
N ALA A 696 -6.37 -10.15 36.30
CA ALA A 696 -7.02 -9.43 35.20
C ALA A 696 -6.23 -9.43 33.89
N ASP A 697 -5.02 -10.00 33.87
CA ASP A 697 -4.14 -10.10 32.69
C ASP A 697 -3.92 -8.75 31.97
N ILE A 698 -3.68 -7.71 32.77
CA ILE A 698 -3.50 -6.33 32.29
C ILE A 698 -2.22 -6.23 31.44
N ALA A 699 -2.36 -5.77 30.21
CA ALA A 699 -1.26 -5.53 29.27
C ALA A 699 -1.41 -4.18 28.58
N THR A 700 -0.29 -3.58 28.14
CA THR A 700 -0.32 -2.42 27.24
C THR A 700 -0.55 -2.89 25.80
N ALA A 701 -1.52 -2.28 25.11
CA ALA A 701 -1.87 -2.63 23.74
C ALA A 701 -1.56 -1.50 22.74
N GLY A 702 -1.60 -0.24 23.20
CA GLY A 702 -1.32 0.91 22.35
C GLY A 702 -0.85 2.12 23.16
N VAL A 703 0.46 2.25 23.35
CA VAL A 703 1.07 3.33 24.15
C VAL A 703 0.61 4.72 23.70
N ARG A 704 0.60 4.97 22.38
CA ARG A 704 0.17 6.25 21.77
C ARG A 704 -1.26 6.65 22.11
N GLU A 705 -2.15 5.66 22.18
CA GLU A 705 -3.56 5.88 22.44
C GLU A 705 -3.90 5.70 23.91
N GLY A 706 -2.90 5.52 24.79
CA GLY A 706 -3.12 5.21 26.20
C GLY A 706 -3.91 3.92 26.43
N LYS A 707 -3.86 2.97 25.47
CA LYS A 707 -4.68 1.76 25.43
C LYS A 707 -4.05 0.62 26.24
N ILE A 708 -4.85 0.09 27.15
CA ILE A 708 -4.59 -1.06 28.02
C ILE A 708 -5.66 -2.11 27.73
N GLU A 709 -5.26 -3.38 27.64
CA GLU A 709 -6.18 -4.52 27.47
C GLU A 709 -6.19 -5.41 28.72
N PHE A 710 -7.32 -6.07 28.97
CA PHE A 710 -7.55 -6.88 30.17
C PHE A 710 -8.69 -7.91 29.98
N LEU A 711 -8.79 -8.87 30.90
CA LEU A 711 -9.90 -9.83 30.93
C LEU A 711 -11.21 -9.16 31.35
N SER A 712 -12.19 -9.11 30.45
CA SER A 712 -13.51 -8.48 30.66
C SER A 712 -14.27 -8.93 31.92
N GLY A 713 -14.00 -10.12 32.45
CA GLY A 713 -14.55 -10.59 33.73
C GLY A 713 -14.03 -9.87 34.98
N GLU A 714 -12.93 -9.13 34.88
CA GLU A 714 -12.28 -8.40 35.98
C GLU A 714 -12.39 -6.86 35.80
N ARG A 715 -13.20 -6.36 34.85
CA ARG A 715 -13.38 -4.94 34.49
C ARG A 715 -13.38 -3.98 35.69
N ASP A 716 -14.28 -4.18 36.65
CA ASP A 716 -14.40 -3.32 37.84
C ASP A 716 -13.08 -3.24 38.65
N ALA A 717 -12.33 -4.34 38.72
CA ALA A 717 -11.05 -4.40 39.42
C ALA A 717 -9.91 -3.73 38.62
N VAL A 718 -10.00 -3.71 37.29
CA VAL A 718 -9.06 -3.00 36.42
C VAL A 718 -9.28 -1.50 36.49
N GLU A 719 -10.53 -1.03 36.51
CA GLU A 719 -10.87 0.38 36.71
C GLU A 719 -10.29 0.90 38.04
N ASP A 720 -10.60 0.24 39.16
CA ASP A 720 -10.04 0.52 40.49
C ASP A 720 -8.49 0.53 40.47
N ALA A 721 -7.86 -0.44 39.80
CA ALA A 721 -6.41 -0.61 39.76
C ALA A 721 -5.71 0.46 38.91
N VAL A 722 -6.26 0.82 37.74
CA VAL A 722 -5.70 1.85 36.86
C VAL A 722 -5.88 3.24 37.47
N VAL A 723 -7.03 3.55 38.06
CA VAL A 723 -7.23 4.82 38.79
C VAL A 723 -6.20 4.97 39.91
N ALA A 724 -5.97 3.91 40.70
CA ALA A 724 -4.95 3.92 41.74
C ALA A 724 -3.52 4.08 41.18
N ALA A 725 -3.17 3.34 40.11
CA ALA A 725 -1.84 3.40 39.49
C ALA A 725 -1.54 4.78 38.87
N VAL A 726 -2.53 5.39 38.20
CA VAL A 726 -2.44 6.76 37.68
C VAL A 726 -2.29 7.75 38.83
N ALA A 727 -3.10 7.66 39.89
CA ALA A 727 -3.00 8.55 41.05
C ALA A 727 -1.66 8.45 41.81
N GLU A 728 -1.02 7.26 41.81
CA GLU A 728 0.32 7.06 42.35
C GLU A 728 1.45 7.67 41.48
N SER A 729 1.15 8.06 40.23
CA SER A 729 2.12 8.53 39.23
C SER A 729 2.15 10.05 39.01
N PHE A 730 1.20 10.80 39.60
CA PHE A 730 1.18 12.28 39.65
C PHE A 730 2.00 12.86 40.83
#